data_AF-A0A1Q4FTR8-F1
#
_entry.id   AF-A0A1Q4FTR8-F1
#
_cell.length_a   1.000
_cell.length_b   1.000
_cell.length_c   1.000
_cell.angle_alpha   90.00
_cell.angle_beta   90.00
_cell.angle_gamma   90.00
#
_symmetry.space_group_name_H-M   'P 1'
#
loop_
_entity.id
_entity.type
_entity.pdbx_description
1 polymer ?
#
loop_
_entity_poly.entity_id
_entity_poly.type
_entity_poly.pdbx_seq_one_letter_code
_entity_poly.pdbx_strand_id
1 'polypeptide(L)'
;MAMPNYKKLLLLSSTTLAFFFGEIATNIACGPEVDPYDNQTTYYLPNLEDNGFSAFQFIPYQFLYTEEAPVKESLINSETWVKHLGSQVKVKDVEQLMYNSNAATANLASNQQKSTWINLPDSIKGNTFLSTLIDGKHEAERAYFMFTKKQEPITNIQHNYWDPDTRNFKEITQLAELAEQQIPKYPKNSFLYIRYAYQAARLYLFGQEYAKSMTIYEKYLQSAKGDEAILNWALSNYAGAVRKNGDPARAAYLFSKLFTASPERRILAYANFHYITASDAEIFQYAKNDADKFNINAIIGFGTSDYALKYLSDCYQLDPANTVNAVLLGREVNKIETEMNESFYLSSDNYNYYSKNDDKGKVKLHLDSLRNFALKLYRDKKYVQPQLGLITAAYLSWMNKENALAKEYLAGIKETDLSPKLIDQLQITRLLTQLTDWQSSKQLDEVQLTKTLSWLEEKAKLDGKEDIRKQNWGYSAFEYSNYSLICRNILQNLVVKHYLNTQDTAMASLAAVKADAFYNYGFVKDSLEDNMQWTTMHFWENSLTPKTLLKIRNLLSDNSQQNTLSKFLLKDIKHFNRDYLTELLGTTYLRELDFQKAAKTLAALPKDHKIKEIKNWYSTDEDDIKPNPFIVTINDYPKKYGKENTTKLKYAERMARLENAIKTEKDNQKKAEYYFQMATGIYQTSTYGNAWSIVSYDWSSTDNHAPSTLHWQRNYLQTKSAKEWYSKARALSSNKEFKAKCTFMLAKCEQKDFVYTNESRWQYYDSPLKNPFYRFSMQNRYFKELSTQYKDTPFFTIASKECTYLRDFLNLTQAIQ
;
A
#
# COMPACT_ATOMS: atom_id res chain seq x y z
N MET A 1 25.90 -47.37 33.72
CA MET A 1 25.03 -46.34 33.11
C MET A 1 25.45 -44.99 33.63
N ALA A 2 26.05 -44.14 32.80
CA ALA A 2 26.37 -42.76 33.19
C ALA A 2 25.11 -41.92 33.05
N MET A 3 24.67 -41.26 34.13
CA MET A 3 23.50 -40.37 34.11
C MET A 3 23.73 -39.22 33.12
N PRO A 4 22.72 -38.82 32.34
CA PRO A 4 22.82 -37.64 31.48
C PRO A 4 23.12 -36.40 32.34
N ASN A 5 24.10 -35.61 31.92
CA ASN A 5 24.47 -34.38 32.61
C ASN A 5 23.35 -33.34 32.42
N TYR A 6 22.41 -33.29 33.35
CA TYR A 6 21.22 -32.44 33.32
C TYR A 6 21.54 -30.97 33.01
N LYS A 7 22.71 -30.45 33.40
CA LYS A 7 23.14 -29.09 33.05
C LYS A 7 23.29 -28.89 31.53
N LYS A 8 23.85 -29.87 30.81
CA LYS A 8 24.01 -29.78 29.35
C LYS A 8 22.67 -29.87 28.63
N LEU A 9 21.76 -30.72 29.11
CA LEU A 9 20.41 -30.84 28.55
C LEU A 9 19.57 -29.58 28.82
N LEU A 10 19.69 -29.00 30.02
CA LEU A 10 19.01 -27.75 30.35
C LEU A 10 19.56 -26.59 29.50
N LEU A 11 20.88 -26.49 29.35
CA LEU A 11 21.51 -25.47 28.52
C LEU A 11 21.06 -25.61 27.05
N LEU A 12 21.11 -26.83 26.51
CA LEU A 12 20.65 -27.11 25.14
C LEU A 12 19.17 -26.76 24.98
N SER A 13 18.30 -27.18 25.92
CA SER A 13 16.87 -26.87 25.89
C SER A 13 16.61 -25.37 25.97
N SER A 14 17.30 -24.64 26.86
CA SER A 14 17.14 -23.19 27.00
C SER A 14 17.64 -22.44 25.76
N THR A 15 18.76 -22.85 25.18
CA THR A 15 19.29 -22.26 23.95
C THR A 15 18.36 -22.55 22.76
N THR A 16 17.84 -23.78 22.63
CA THR A 16 16.85 -24.11 21.60
C THR A 16 15.55 -23.33 21.78
N LEU A 17 15.04 -23.18 23.00
CA LEU A 17 13.85 -22.36 23.28
C LEU A 17 14.12 -20.89 22.98
N ALA A 18 15.31 -20.36 23.31
CA ALA A 18 15.68 -18.98 23.02
C ALA A 18 15.81 -18.73 21.51
N PHE A 19 16.37 -19.66 20.73
CA PHE A 19 16.40 -19.54 19.27
C PHE A 19 15.02 -19.71 18.65
N PHE A 20 14.21 -20.66 19.12
CA PHE A 20 12.86 -20.90 18.62
C PHE A 20 11.93 -19.72 18.90
N PHE A 21 11.87 -19.24 20.15
CA PHE A 21 11.06 -18.08 20.50
C PHE A 21 11.68 -16.76 20.03
N GLY A 22 13.00 -16.69 19.90
CA GLY A 22 13.67 -15.53 19.30
C GLY A 22 13.33 -15.41 17.81
N GLU A 23 13.28 -16.52 17.08
CA GLU A 23 12.87 -16.53 15.67
C GLU A 23 11.37 -16.22 15.52
N ILE A 24 10.51 -16.78 16.38
CA ILE A 24 9.09 -16.40 16.44
C ILE A 24 8.92 -14.92 16.78
N ALA A 25 9.63 -14.40 17.78
CA ALA A 25 9.56 -12.98 18.14
C ALA A 25 10.08 -12.09 17.00
N THR A 26 11.11 -12.51 16.29
CA THR A 26 11.63 -11.80 15.11
C THR A 26 10.63 -11.86 13.95
N ASN A 27 9.98 -12.98 13.71
CA ASN A 27 8.94 -13.13 12.69
C ASN A 27 7.63 -12.43 13.05
N ILE A 28 7.32 -12.25 14.34
CA ILE A 28 6.20 -11.43 14.81
C ILE A 28 6.56 -9.94 14.71
N ALA A 29 7.79 -9.57 15.05
CA ALA A 29 8.30 -8.20 14.89
C ALA A 29 8.48 -7.79 13.42
N CYS A 30 8.78 -8.75 12.55
CA CYS A 30 8.76 -8.65 11.09
C CYS A 30 7.50 -9.32 10.51
N GLY A 31 6.40 -9.34 11.28
CA GLY A 31 5.11 -9.83 10.80
C GLY A 31 4.70 -9.07 9.54
N PRO A 32 3.71 -9.54 8.76
CA PRO A 32 3.26 -8.83 7.57
C PRO A 32 2.80 -7.44 8.02
N GLU A 33 3.68 -6.45 7.87
CA GLU A 33 3.33 -5.06 7.98
C GLU A 33 2.17 -4.88 7.01
N VAL A 34 1.11 -4.24 7.48
CA VAL A 34 0.00 -3.81 6.61
C VAL A 34 0.64 -3.18 5.39
N ASP A 35 0.34 -3.70 4.20
CA ASP A 35 0.91 -3.20 2.94
C ASP A 35 0.80 -1.67 2.98
N PRO A 36 1.94 -0.95 2.99
CA PRO A 36 1.99 0.49 3.28
C PRO A 36 1.32 1.34 2.18
N TYR A 37 0.85 0.70 1.11
CA TYR A 37 0.15 1.32 0.02
C TYR A 37 -1.33 0.96 0.11
N ASP A 38 -2.17 1.99 0.26
CA ASP A 38 -3.62 1.84 0.08
C ASP A 38 -3.91 1.40 -1.37
N ASN A 39 -3.90 0.09 -1.55
CA ASN A 39 -4.10 -0.61 -2.81
C ASN A 39 -5.58 -0.98 -3.00
N GLN A 40 -6.50 -0.36 -2.23
CA GLN A 40 -7.92 -0.61 -2.41
C GLN A 40 -8.33 -0.32 -3.85
N THR A 41 -8.94 -1.32 -4.48
CA THR A 41 -9.56 -1.11 -5.80
C THR A 41 -10.94 -0.53 -5.61
N THR A 42 -11.00 0.80 -5.53
CA THR A 42 -12.25 1.57 -5.45
C THR A 42 -12.40 2.51 -6.63
N TYR A 43 -13.64 2.75 -7.03
CA TYR A 43 -14.06 3.79 -7.96
C TYR A 43 -15.24 4.62 -7.41
N TYR A 44 -15.52 4.46 -6.12
CA TYR A 44 -16.60 5.16 -5.42
C TYR A 44 -15.99 6.13 -4.41
N LEU A 45 -16.26 7.42 -4.58
CA LEU A 45 -15.74 8.45 -3.69
C LEU A 45 -16.29 8.22 -2.27
N PRO A 46 -15.42 8.15 -1.25
CA PRO A 46 -15.83 7.72 0.09
C PRO A 46 -16.45 8.84 0.98
N ASN A 47 -16.31 10.13 0.62
CA ASN A 47 -16.93 11.27 1.32
C ASN A 47 -17.84 12.08 0.37
N LEU A 48 -18.98 11.53 -0.04
CA LEU A 48 -19.93 12.27 -0.90
C LEU A 48 -20.67 13.37 -0.15
N GLU A 49 -20.58 13.35 1.18
CA GLU A 49 -21.09 14.33 2.13
C GLU A 49 -20.04 15.36 2.59
N ASP A 50 -20.49 16.37 3.34
CA ASP A 50 -19.62 17.41 3.91
C ASP A 50 -18.76 16.88 5.07
N ASN A 51 -17.53 17.42 5.17
CA ASN A 51 -16.31 16.86 5.79
C ASN A 51 -16.32 16.53 7.31
N GLY A 52 -17.30 15.76 7.80
CA GLY A 52 -17.36 15.30 9.19
C GLY A 52 -16.76 13.92 9.45
N PHE A 53 -16.89 12.99 8.51
CA PHE A 53 -16.74 11.55 8.81
C PHE A 53 -15.60 10.87 8.05
N SER A 54 -14.65 11.63 7.50
CA SER A 54 -13.53 11.11 6.71
C SER A 54 -12.68 10.06 7.43
N ALA A 55 -12.50 10.18 8.75
CA ALA A 55 -11.79 9.19 9.57
C ALA A 55 -12.48 7.81 9.59
N PHE A 56 -13.77 7.76 9.25
CA PHE A 56 -14.61 6.58 9.30
C PHE A 56 -14.98 6.07 7.91
N GLN A 57 -14.18 6.38 6.89
CA GLN A 57 -14.26 5.66 5.62
C GLN A 57 -13.94 4.18 5.84
N PHE A 58 -14.45 3.33 4.95
CA PHE A 58 -14.21 1.89 5.07
C PHE A 58 -12.93 1.50 4.34
N ILE A 59 -11.97 0.98 5.10
CA ILE A 59 -10.84 0.23 4.59
C ILE A 59 -10.78 -1.13 5.30
N PRO A 60 -10.45 -2.22 4.58
CA PRO A 60 -10.61 -3.57 5.09
C PRO A 60 -9.59 -3.98 6.19
N TYR A 61 -8.52 -3.20 6.39
CA TYR A 61 -7.37 -3.60 7.22
C TYR A 61 -7.02 -2.62 8.36
N GLN A 62 -7.75 -1.51 8.54
CA GLN A 62 -7.56 -0.62 9.70
C GLN A 62 -8.88 -0.35 10.41
N PHE A 63 -8.76 0.04 11.68
CA PHE A 63 -9.89 0.40 12.53
C PHE A 63 -10.48 1.78 12.19
N LEU A 64 -9.62 2.71 11.76
CA LEU A 64 -9.94 4.03 11.27
C LEU A 64 -9.12 4.30 10.01
N TYR A 65 -9.68 5.08 9.09
CA TYR A 65 -8.95 5.53 7.90
C TYR A 65 -7.86 6.54 8.24
N THR A 66 -8.14 7.39 9.22
CA THR A 66 -7.16 8.30 9.82
C THR A 66 -7.43 8.43 11.32
N GLU A 67 -6.38 8.57 12.12
CA GLU A 67 -6.49 8.91 13.54
C GLU A 67 -6.57 10.43 13.78
N GLU A 68 -6.39 11.24 12.73
CA GLU A 68 -6.52 12.70 12.83
C GLU A 68 -7.99 13.13 12.91
N ALA A 69 -8.33 13.86 13.97
CA ALA A 69 -9.67 14.42 14.13
C ALA A 69 -9.96 15.45 13.01
N PRO A 70 -11.18 15.48 12.45
CA PRO A 70 -11.53 16.37 11.35
C PRO A 70 -11.50 17.86 11.75
N VAL A 71 -11.59 18.14 13.04
CA VAL A 71 -11.53 19.49 13.61
C VAL A 71 -10.63 19.49 14.84
N LYS A 72 -9.79 20.51 14.99
CA LYS A 72 -8.89 20.66 16.14
C LYS A 72 -9.62 21.25 17.34
N GLU A 73 -9.54 20.58 18.50
CA GLU A 73 -10.08 21.10 19.77
C GLU A 73 -9.49 22.48 20.12
N SER A 74 -8.21 22.70 19.81
CA SER A 74 -7.50 23.97 20.09
C SER A 74 -8.15 25.14 19.38
N LEU A 75 -8.58 24.95 18.13
CA LEU A 75 -9.20 25.98 17.32
C LEU A 75 -10.59 26.33 17.84
N ILE A 76 -11.44 25.32 18.11
CA ILE A 76 -12.78 25.52 18.68
C ILE A 76 -12.71 26.26 20.02
N ASN A 77 -11.79 25.86 20.90
CA ASN A 77 -11.60 26.55 22.17
C ASN A 77 -11.20 28.01 21.95
N SER A 78 -10.27 28.26 21.03
CA SER A 78 -9.73 29.58 20.74
C SER A 78 -10.80 30.52 20.17
N GLU A 79 -11.64 30.04 19.26
CA GLU A 79 -12.79 30.79 18.71
C GLU A 79 -13.80 31.15 19.81
N THR A 80 -14.05 30.25 20.75
CA THR A 80 -14.95 30.51 21.88
C THR A 80 -14.39 31.58 22.81
N TRP A 81 -13.08 31.58 23.06
CA TRP A 81 -12.41 32.64 23.82
C TRP A 81 -12.51 34.00 23.13
N VAL A 82 -12.34 34.05 21.81
CA VAL A 82 -12.53 35.29 21.02
C VAL A 82 -13.97 35.77 21.11
N LYS A 83 -14.96 34.86 21.00
CA LYS A 83 -16.38 35.21 21.13
C LYS A 83 -16.73 35.79 22.50
N HIS A 84 -16.08 35.31 23.57
CA HIS A 84 -16.26 35.81 24.94
C HIS A 84 -15.57 37.16 25.18
N LEU A 85 -14.32 37.30 24.72
CA LEU A 85 -13.50 38.49 25.01
C LEU A 85 -13.72 39.65 24.04
N GLY A 86 -14.25 39.37 22.84
CA GLY A 86 -14.51 40.38 21.81
C GLY A 86 -13.58 40.27 20.60
N SER A 87 -13.99 40.90 19.49
CA SER A 87 -13.37 40.79 18.16
C SER A 87 -11.96 41.37 18.06
N GLN A 88 -11.49 42.11 19.07
CA GLN A 88 -10.11 42.59 19.14
C GLN A 88 -9.11 41.46 19.41
N VAL A 89 -9.57 40.32 19.95
CA VAL A 89 -8.75 39.14 20.19
C VAL A 89 -8.72 38.28 18.93
N LYS A 90 -7.53 37.83 18.53
CA LYS A 90 -7.34 36.96 17.36
C LYS A 90 -7.28 35.50 17.77
N VAL A 91 -7.95 34.61 17.01
CA VAL A 91 -7.97 33.16 17.24
C VAL A 91 -6.55 32.58 17.31
N LYS A 92 -5.68 32.96 16.36
CA LYS A 92 -4.28 32.53 16.31
C LYS A 92 -3.49 32.92 17.57
N ASP A 93 -3.78 34.09 18.15
CA ASP A 93 -3.10 34.60 19.34
C ASP A 93 -3.52 33.82 20.60
N VAL A 94 -4.80 33.42 20.68
CA VAL A 94 -5.29 32.52 21.72
C VAL A 94 -4.64 31.15 21.58
N GLU A 95 -4.63 30.58 20.37
CA GLU A 95 -4.06 29.26 20.14
C GLU A 95 -2.56 29.22 20.46
N GLN A 96 -1.82 30.23 20.02
CA GLN A 96 -0.40 30.38 20.33
C GLN A 96 -0.15 30.38 21.84
N LEU A 97 -0.89 31.18 22.61
CA LEU A 97 -0.64 31.32 24.05
C LEU A 97 -1.19 30.14 24.86
N MET A 98 -2.35 29.59 24.49
CA MET A 98 -2.98 28.49 25.23
C MET A 98 -2.35 27.13 24.93
N TYR A 99 -1.94 26.85 23.69
CA TYR A 99 -1.51 25.50 23.29
C TYR A 99 -0.04 25.39 22.90
N ASN A 100 0.58 26.48 22.45
CA ASN A 100 1.94 26.48 21.92
C ASN A 100 2.95 27.25 22.79
N SER A 101 2.60 27.56 24.05
CA SER A 101 3.47 28.26 24.99
C SER A 101 3.81 27.40 26.20
N ASN A 102 5.03 27.57 26.73
CA ASN A 102 5.49 26.86 27.92
C ASN A 102 5.03 27.58 29.21
N ALA A 103 5.16 26.90 30.36
CA ALA A 103 4.75 27.46 31.65
C ALA A 103 5.44 28.80 31.99
N ALA A 104 6.69 29.00 31.57
CA ALA A 104 7.41 30.26 31.79
C ALA A 104 6.82 31.41 30.97
N THR A 105 6.47 31.18 29.71
CA THR A 105 5.79 32.16 28.84
C THR A 105 4.38 32.47 29.34
N ALA A 106 3.65 31.47 29.83
CA ALA A 106 2.32 31.66 30.40
C ALA A 106 2.33 32.39 31.75
N ASN A 107 3.38 32.21 32.56
CA ASN A 107 3.56 32.90 33.84
C ASN A 107 3.72 34.43 33.71
N LEU A 108 3.99 34.93 32.50
CA LEU A 108 4.02 36.38 32.21
C LEU A 108 2.63 37.03 32.33
N ALA A 109 1.55 36.25 32.26
CA ALA A 109 0.19 36.68 32.54
C ALA A 109 -0.19 36.59 34.03
N SER A 110 0.74 36.28 34.93
CA SER A 110 0.46 36.15 36.37
C SER A 110 0.40 37.50 37.09
N ASN A 111 -0.19 37.51 38.29
CA ASN A 111 -0.23 38.70 39.17
C ASN A 111 1.16 39.10 39.72
N GLN A 112 2.24 38.40 39.37
CA GLN A 112 3.59 38.78 39.80
C GLN A 112 4.08 39.99 38.99
N GLN A 113 3.96 41.15 39.64
CA GLN A 113 4.53 42.44 39.25
C GLN A 113 4.02 43.02 37.93
N LYS A 114 2.94 43.82 37.97
CA LYS A 114 2.44 44.61 36.81
C LYS A 114 3.55 45.39 36.06
N SER A 115 4.66 45.68 36.72
CA SER A 115 5.87 46.29 36.15
C SER A 115 6.58 45.44 35.08
N THR A 116 6.42 44.11 35.06
CA THR A 116 7.03 43.23 34.05
C THR A 116 6.27 43.21 32.72
N TRP A 117 5.02 43.69 32.69
CA TRP A 117 4.21 43.77 31.48
C TRP A 117 4.70 44.82 30.48
N ILE A 118 5.61 45.69 30.91
CA ILE A 118 6.28 46.69 30.07
C ILE A 118 7.40 46.05 29.21
N ASN A 119 7.95 44.91 29.65
CA ASN A 119 9.08 44.21 29.02
C ASN A 119 8.73 42.77 28.63
N LEU A 120 7.65 42.57 27.86
CA LEU A 120 7.30 41.25 27.32
C LEU A 120 8.32 40.80 26.26
N PRO A 121 8.70 39.50 26.20
CA PRO A 121 9.49 38.93 25.11
C PRO A 121 8.85 39.19 23.75
N ASP A 122 9.69 39.43 22.73
CA ASP A 122 9.22 39.76 21.37
C ASP A 122 8.28 38.69 20.77
N SER A 123 8.40 37.43 21.20
CA SER A 123 7.54 36.32 20.76
C SER A 123 6.06 36.46 21.16
N ILE A 124 5.74 37.28 22.16
CA ILE A 124 4.38 37.52 22.65
C ILE A 124 4.03 39.02 22.75
N LYS A 125 4.99 39.90 22.45
CA LYS A 125 4.85 41.35 22.41
C LYS A 125 3.97 41.74 21.22
N GLY A 126 2.68 41.91 21.49
CA GLY A 126 1.65 42.15 20.47
C GLY A 126 0.58 41.07 20.36
N ASN A 127 0.66 40.02 21.19
CA ASN A 127 -0.40 39.02 21.28
C ASN A 127 -1.67 39.67 21.86
N THR A 128 -2.75 39.69 21.08
CA THR A 128 -4.00 40.38 21.42
C THR A 128 -4.74 39.73 22.58
N PHE A 129 -4.61 38.41 22.73
CA PHE A 129 -5.20 37.66 23.84
C PHE A 129 -4.52 38.01 25.17
N LEU A 130 -3.19 37.94 25.22
CA LEU A 130 -2.42 38.34 26.40
C LEU A 130 -2.72 39.78 26.81
N SER A 131 -2.70 40.70 25.84
CA SER A 131 -2.96 42.13 26.07
C SER A 131 -4.34 42.36 26.70
N THR A 132 -5.34 41.57 26.28
CA THR A 132 -6.69 41.63 26.85
C THR A 132 -6.74 41.07 28.27
N LEU A 133 -6.06 39.96 28.56
CA LEU A 133 -6.04 39.37 29.92
C LEU A 133 -5.40 40.30 30.98
N ILE A 134 -4.44 41.14 30.58
CA ILE A 134 -3.70 42.02 31.49
C ILE A 134 -4.20 43.47 31.51
N ASP A 135 -5.34 43.77 30.87
CA ASP A 135 -5.90 45.12 30.76
C ASP A 135 -6.53 45.67 32.06
N GLY A 136 -6.63 44.84 33.10
CA GLY A 136 -7.24 45.17 34.39
C GLY A 136 -8.77 45.04 34.45
N LYS A 137 -9.43 44.73 33.33
CA LYS A 137 -10.88 44.47 33.23
C LYS A 137 -11.21 42.99 33.19
N HIS A 138 -10.33 42.17 32.63
CA HIS A 138 -10.53 40.72 32.45
C HIS A 138 -9.81 39.87 33.52
N GLU A 139 -9.84 40.31 34.78
CA GLU A 139 -9.08 39.66 35.86
C GLU A 139 -9.57 38.24 36.16
N ALA A 140 -10.88 37.99 36.01
CA ALA A 140 -11.47 36.67 36.25
C ALA A 140 -11.05 35.66 35.17
N GLU A 141 -11.01 36.08 33.91
CA GLU A 141 -10.52 35.32 32.76
C GLU A 141 -9.03 35.05 32.87
N ARG A 142 -8.23 36.05 33.28
CA ARG A 142 -6.80 35.88 33.56
C ARG A 142 -6.59 34.86 34.67
N ALA A 143 -7.35 34.95 35.76
CA ALA A 143 -7.27 33.99 36.87
C ALA A 143 -7.58 32.55 36.41
N TYR A 144 -8.60 32.35 35.58
CA TYR A 144 -8.90 31.04 34.99
C TYR A 144 -7.79 30.55 34.05
N PHE A 145 -7.28 31.40 33.15
CA PHE A 145 -6.16 31.04 32.28
C PHE A 145 -4.93 30.59 33.10
N MET A 146 -4.58 31.36 34.13
CA MET A 146 -3.49 31.02 35.04
C MET A 146 -3.73 29.72 35.80
N PHE A 147 -4.98 29.47 36.24
CA PHE A 147 -5.37 28.19 36.82
C PHE A 147 -5.11 27.05 35.83
N THR A 148 -5.51 27.21 34.56
CA THR A 148 -5.30 26.17 33.54
C THR A 148 -3.82 25.90 33.26
N LYS A 149 -2.97 26.92 33.31
CA LYS A 149 -1.52 26.78 33.07
C LYS A 149 -0.78 26.14 34.23
N LYS A 150 -1.26 26.33 35.46
CA LYS A 150 -0.70 25.67 36.65
C LYS A 150 -0.99 24.17 36.67
N GLN A 151 -2.16 23.74 36.21
CA GLN A 151 -2.52 22.30 36.18
C GLN A 151 -1.87 21.51 35.03
N GLU A 152 -1.50 22.15 33.92
CA GLU A 152 -0.95 21.50 32.73
C GLU A 152 0.22 20.56 33.03
N PRO A 153 1.31 20.98 33.71
CA PRO A 153 2.45 20.09 33.98
C PRO A 153 2.11 18.92 34.91
N ILE A 154 1.04 19.04 35.71
CA ILE A 154 0.62 18.01 36.67
C ILE A 154 -0.28 16.96 36.00
N THR A 155 -1.05 17.37 34.99
CA THR A 155 -2.05 16.53 34.33
C THR A 155 -1.66 16.03 32.95
N ASN A 156 -0.75 16.71 32.26
CA ASN A 156 -0.30 16.40 30.90
C ASN A 156 1.07 15.72 30.88
N ILE A 157 1.22 14.69 31.73
CA ILE A 157 2.43 13.86 31.80
C ILE A 157 2.36 12.81 30.67
N GLN A 158 3.38 12.77 29.81
CA GLN A 158 3.46 11.75 28.76
C GLN A 158 3.51 10.36 29.40
N HIS A 159 2.61 9.48 28.94
CA HIS A 159 2.60 8.10 29.38
C HIS A 159 3.76 7.34 28.71
N ASN A 160 4.68 6.82 29.51
CA ASN A 160 5.69 5.87 29.05
C ASN A 160 5.26 4.46 29.46
N TYR A 161 5.02 3.58 28.49
CA TYR A 161 4.62 2.19 28.74
C TYR A 161 5.64 1.37 29.56
N TRP A 162 6.87 1.85 29.66
CA TRP A 162 7.97 1.20 30.37
C TRP A 162 8.16 1.71 31.81
N ASP A 163 7.51 2.82 32.18
CA ASP A 163 7.65 3.42 33.51
C ASP A 163 6.33 3.38 34.30
N PRO A 164 6.38 3.27 35.64
CA PRO A 164 5.20 3.41 36.49
C PRO A 164 4.59 4.81 36.34
N ASP A 165 3.26 4.90 36.47
CA ASP A 165 2.53 6.17 36.40
C ASP A 165 3.04 7.15 37.47
N THR A 166 3.64 8.24 37.03
CA THR A 166 4.28 9.25 37.91
C THR A 166 3.31 10.32 38.39
N ARG A 167 2.02 10.25 38.03
CA ARG A 167 1.02 11.27 38.37
C ARG A 167 0.73 11.33 39.87
N ASN A 168 0.75 12.54 40.42
CA ASN A 168 0.34 12.81 41.80
C ASN A 168 -1.18 13.00 41.89
N PHE A 169 -1.93 11.91 42.09
CA PHE A 169 -3.40 11.95 42.15
C PHE A 169 -3.96 12.85 43.26
N LYS A 170 -3.25 12.98 44.39
CA LYS A 170 -3.66 13.85 45.50
C LYS A 170 -3.60 15.33 45.10
N GLU A 171 -2.52 15.74 44.45
CA GLU A 171 -2.36 17.11 43.96
C GLU A 171 -3.37 17.43 42.85
N ILE A 172 -3.65 16.48 41.95
CA ILE A 172 -4.72 16.62 40.94
C ILE A 172 -6.08 16.84 41.62
N THR A 173 -6.38 16.09 42.68
CA THR A 173 -7.65 16.20 43.43
C THR A 173 -7.75 17.56 44.15
N GLN A 174 -6.67 18.06 44.74
CA GLN A 174 -6.64 19.40 45.35
C GLN A 174 -6.94 20.50 44.33
N LEU A 175 -6.42 20.39 43.10
CA LEU A 175 -6.76 21.33 42.03
C LEU A 175 -8.24 21.22 41.62
N ALA A 176 -8.83 20.01 41.66
CA ALA A 176 -10.25 19.79 41.39
C ALA A 176 -11.13 20.51 42.43
N GLU A 177 -10.79 20.40 43.71
CA GLU A 177 -11.47 21.11 44.81
C GLU A 177 -11.37 22.64 44.65
N LEU A 178 -10.20 23.15 44.27
CA LEU A 178 -10.00 24.57 44.01
C LEU A 178 -10.87 25.08 42.85
N ALA A 179 -10.99 24.30 41.77
CA ALA A 179 -11.88 24.61 40.65
C ALA A 179 -13.36 24.59 41.11
N GLU A 180 -13.77 23.58 41.88
CA GLU A 180 -15.13 23.44 42.41
C GLU A 180 -15.52 24.66 43.27
N GLN A 181 -14.61 25.17 44.10
CA GLN A 181 -14.82 26.37 44.91
C GLN A 181 -15.01 27.66 44.09
N GLN A 182 -14.51 27.72 42.85
CA GLN A 182 -14.73 28.88 41.99
C GLN A 182 -16.11 28.90 41.33
N ILE A 183 -16.72 27.73 41.09
CA ILE A 183 -18.01 27.60 40.37
C ILE A 183 -19.10 28.56 40.90
N PRO A 184 -19.44 28.60 42.21
CA PRO A 184 -20.54 29.42 42.71
C PRO A 184 -20.27 30.92 42.68
N LYS A 185 -19.03 31.36 42.39
CA LYS A 185 -18.68 32.78 42.29
C LYS A 185 -19.12 33.43 40.98
N TYR A 186 -19.53 32.61 40.00
CA TYR A 186 -19.94 33.06 38.69
C TYR A 186 -21.43 32.76 38.44
N PRO A 187 -22.14 33.61 37.69
CA PRO A 187 -23.52 33.34 37.32
C PRO A 187 -23.67 32.00 36.59
N LYS A 188 -24.73 31.25 36.91
CA LYS A 188 -25.05 30.00 36.23
C LYS A 188 -25.07 30.22 34.71
N ASN A 189 -24.50 29.28 33.94
CA ASN A 189 -24.37 29.33 32.47
C ASN A 189 -23.41 30.40 31.92
N SER A 190 -22.72 31.17 32.77
CA SER A 190 -21.66 32.07 32.28
C SER A 190 -20.43 31.30 31.78
N PHE A 191 -19.62 31.94 30.95
CA PHE A 191 -18.39 31.37 30.37
C PHE A 191 -17.47 30.74 31.43
N LEU A 192 -17.21 31.48 32.52
CA LEU A 192 -16.34 31.00 33.61
C LEU A 192 -17.01 29.96 34.48
N TYR A 193 -18.33 30.03 34.70
CA TYR A 193 -19.08 29.00 35.43
C TYR A 193 -18.92 27.62 34.78
N ILE A 194 -19.17 27.54 33.47
CA ILE A 194 -19.06 26.28 32.71
C ILE A 194 -17.62 25.78 32.71
N ARG A 195 -16.66 26.67 32.49
CA ARG A 195 -15.24 26.31 32.42
C ARG A 195 -14.67 25.80 33.75
N TYR A 196 -14.97 26.45 34.87
CA TYR A 196 -14.54 25.92 36.18
C TYR A 196 -15.24 24.61 36.52
N ALA A 197 -16.52 24.46 36.20
CA ALA A 197 -17.23 23.19 36.39
C ALA A 197 -16.63 22.06 35.52
N TYR A 198 -16.29 22.34 34.27
CA TYR A 198 -15.60 21.41 33.38
C TYR A 198 -14.23 21.00 33.94
N GLN A 199 -13.42 21.96 34.41
CA GLN A 199 -12.12 21.65 35.02
C GLN A 199 -12.27 20.81 36.28
N ALA A 200 -13.20 21.14 37.18
CA ALA A 200 -13.46 20.35 38.37
C ALA A 200 -13.83 18.89 38.01
N ALA A 201 -14.79 18.70 37.09
CA ALA A 201 -15.19 17.36 36.66
C ALA A 201 -14.03 16.56 36.02
N ARG A 202 -13.25 17.20 35.13
CA ARG A 202 -12.09 16.58 34.47
C ARG A 202 -10.98 16.21 35.47
N LEU A 203 -10.67 17.10 36.41
CA LEU A 203 -9.62 16.89 37.38
C LEU A 203 -9.99 15.80 38.39
N TYR A 204 -11.24 15.74 38.86
CA TYR A 204 -11.68 14.60 39.68
C TYR A 204 -11.58 13.28 38.92
N LEU A 205 -11.90 13.23 37.63
CA LEU A 205 -11.70 12.04 36.81
C LEU A 205 -10.21 11.63 36.74
N PHE A 206 -9.31 12.59 36.50
CA PHE A 206 -7.87 12.33 36.43
C PHE A 206 -7.27 11.96 37.78
N GLY A 207 -7.83 12.49 38.88
CA GLY A 207 -7.53 12.12 40.26
C GLY A 207 -8.10 10.77 40.69
N GLN A 208 -8.80 10.05 39.81
CA GLN A 208 -9.50 8.77 40.06
C GLN A 208 -10.70 8.86 41.02
N GLU A 209 -11.20 10.06 41.27
CA GLU A 209 -12.40 10.33 42.08
C GLU A 209 -13.67 10.28 41.19
N TYR A 210 -13.95 9.10 40.63
CA TYR A 210 -14.97 8.95 39.57
C TYR A 210 -16.38 9.35 40.00
N ALA A 211 -16.83 8.92 41.18
CA ALA A 211 -18.15 9.26 41.71
C ALA A 211 -18.30 10.77 41.95
N LYS A 212 -17.24 11.43 42.42
CA LYS A 212 -17.21 12.88 42.61
C LYS A 212 -17.24 13.61 41.27
N SER A 213 -16.45 13.17 40.28
CA SER A 213 -16.49 13.70 38.91
C SER A 213 -17.91 13.65 38.32
N MET A 214 -18.58 12.51 38.45
CA MET A 214 -19.98 12.33 38.04
C MET A 214 -20.92 13.32 38.74
N THR A 215 -20.80 13.47 40.06
CA THR A 215 -21.62 14.39 40.86
C THR A 215 -21.44 15.84 40.41
N ILE A 216 -20.21 16.28 40.12
CA ILE A 216 -19.94 17.64 39.61
C ILE A 216 -20.63 17.85 38.26
N TYR A 217 -20.51 16.88 37.34
CA TYR A 217 -21.14 16.97 36.03
C TYR A 217 -22.67 17.07 36.15
N GLU A 218 -23.30 16.17 36.89
CA GLU A 218 -24.76 16.11 37.06
C GLU A 218 -25.30 17.40 37.71
N LYS A 219 -24.59 17.92 38.72
CA LYS A 219 -25.00 19.13 39.44
C LYS A 219 -24.86 20.41 38.61
N TYR A 220 -23.74 20.57 37.89
CA TYR A 220 -23.36 21.86 37.32
C TYR A 220 -23.40 21.91 35.78
N LEU A 221 -23.22 20.80 35.07
CA LEU A 221 -23.02 20.78 33.62
C LEU A 221 -24.17 20.11 32.85
N GLN A 222 -24.83 19.09 33.40
CA GLN A 222 -25.88 18.32 32.71
C GLN A 222 -27.06 19.18 32.22
N SER A 223 -27.41 20.24 32.96
CA SER A 223 -28.49 21.18 32.61
C SER A 223 -27.98 22.57 32.22
N ALA A 224 -26.66 22.72 32.04
CA ALA A 224 -26.07 23.98 31.64
C ALA A 224 -26.40 24.30 30.19
N LYS A 225 -26.48 25.59 29.89
CA LYS A 225 -26.64 26.13 28.54
C LYS A 225 -25.44 27.03 28.24
N GLY A 226 -24.96 27.05 27.00
CA GLY A 226 -23.81 27.89 26.64
C GLY A 226 -23.04 27.28 25.50
N ASP A 227 -21.71 27.32 25.58
CA ASP A 227 -20.81 26.73 24.61
C ASP A 227 -21.00 25.21 24.52
N GLU A 228 -21.53 24.74 23.38
CA GLU A 228 -21.84 23.34 23.14
C GLU A 228 -20.59 22.45 23.12
N ALA A 229 -19.44 22.96 22.65
CA ALA A 229 -18.22 22.17 22.54
C ALA A 229 -17.72 21.75 23.92
N ILE A 230 -17.56 22.70 24.86
CA ILE A 230 -17.10 22.36 26.20
C ILE A 230 -18.11 21.52 26.99
N LEU A 231 -19.42 21.67 26.73
CA LEU A 231 -20.44 20.82 27.34
C LEU A 231 -20.35 19.38 26.81
N ASN A 232 -20.07 19.20 25.53
CA ASN A 232 -19.77 17.89 24.96
C ASN A 232 -18.45 17.32 25.50
N TRP A 233 -17.43 18.16 25.69
CA TRP A 233 -16.18 17.72 26.33
C TRP A 233 -16.39 17.27 27.76
N ALA A 234 -17.28 17.95 28.49
CA ALA A 234 -17.70 17.52 29.82
C ALA A 234 -18.43 16.17 29.78
N LEU A 235 -19.32 15.98 28.79
CA LEU A 235 -20.03 14.72 28.59
C LEU A 235 -19.08 13.55 28.30
N SER A 236 -17.98 13.78 27.56
CA SER A 236 -16.98 12.71 27.33
C SER A 236 -16.22 12.34 28.61
N ASN A 237 -15.88 13.32 29.45
CA ASN A 237 -15.28 13.05 30.76
C ASN A 237 -16.27 12.30 31.66
N TYR A 238 -17.54 12.70 31.64
CA TYR A 238 -18.61 12.02 32.36
C TYR A 238 -18.77 10.56 31.91
N ALA A 239 -18.79 10.30 30.59
CA ALA A 239 -18.83 8.95 30.04
C ALA A 239 -17.63 8.10 30.51
N GLY A 240 -16.43 8.69 30.51
CA GLY A 240 -15.22 8.07 31.06
C GLY A 240 -15.34 7.74 32.56
N ALA A 241 -15.88 8.66 33.36
CA ALA A 241 -16.12 8.45 34.79
C ALA A 241 -17.16 7.35 35.03
N VAL A 242 -18.28 7.36 34.29
CA VAL A 242 -19.33 6.32 34.34
C VAL A 242 -18.74 4.94 34.03
N ARG A 243 -17.90 4.82 33.00
CA ARG A 243 -17.20 3.57 32.66
C ARG A 243 -16.35 3.08 33.83
N LYS A 244 -15.51 3.96 34.38
CA LYS A 244 -14.59 3.63 35.47
C LYS A 244 -15.30 3.38 36.80
N ASN A 245 -16.52 3.91 36.97
CA ASN A 245 -17.38 3.70 38.13
C ASN A 245 -18.32 2.49 37.99
N GLY A 246 -18.11 1.61 36.99
CA GLY A 246 -18.75 0.29 36.93
C GLY A 246 -19.99 0.17 36.05
N ASP A 247 -20.30 1.15 35.20
CA ASP A 247 -21.46 1.09 34.27
C ASP A 247 -21.01 1.25 32.80
N PRO A 248 -20.37 0.21 32.22
CA PRO A 248 -19.83 0.27 30.86
C PRO A 248 -20.91 0.49 29.80
N ALA A 249 -22.08 -0.13 29.93
CA ALA A 249 -23.17 0.00 28.96
C ALA A 249 -23.70 1.45 28.88
N ARG A 250 -23.88 2.12 30.02
CA ARG A 250 -24.24 3.55 30.03
C ARG A 250 -23.15 4.42 29.45
N ALA A 251 -21.88 4.11 29.73
CA ALA A 251 -20.76 4.85 29.15
C ALA A 251 -20.73 4.73 27.62
N ALA A 252 -20.90 3.52 27.07
CA ALA A 252 -20.99 3.30 25.63
C ALA A 252 -22.17 4.08 25.01
N TYR A 253 -23.34 4.06 25.65
CA TYR A 253 -24.46 4.92 25.24
C TYR A 253 -24.09 6.42 25.22
N LEU A 254 -23.38 6.93 26.23
CA LEU A 254 -22.98 8.34 26.25
C LEU A 254 -21.96 8.66 25.14
N PHE A 255 -21.03 7.75 24.85
CA PHE A 255 -20.09 7.88 23.74
C PHE A 255 -20.78 7.82 22.36
N SER A 256 -21.87 7.07 22.20
CA SER A 256 -22.63 7.08 20.94
C SER A 256 -23.23 8.46 20.65
N LYS A 257 -23.69 9.19 21.68
CA LYS A 257 -24.19 10.57 21.53
C LYS A 257 -23.06 11.54 21.13
N LEU A 258 -21.88 11.38 21.73
CA LEU A 258 -20.72 12.21 21.42
C LEU A 258 -20.22 12.01 20.00
N PHE A 259 -20.26 10.77 19.52
CA PHE A 259 -19.84 10.43 18.17
C PHE A 259 -20.60 11.24 17.10
N THR A 260 -21.92 11.38 17.23
CA THR A 260 -22.71 12.17 16.27
C THR A 260 -22.60 13.68 16.53
N ALA A 261 -22.52 14.11 17.79
CA ALA A 261 -22.59 15.52 18.19
C ALA A 261 -21.27 16.30 18.18
N SER A 262 -20.09 15.64 18.21
CA SER A 262 -18.80 16.32 18.47
C SER A 262 -17.72 15.92 17.47
N PRO A 263 -17.61 16.61 16.31
CA PRO A 263 -16.61 16.31 15.27
C PRO A 263 -15.17 16.21 15.80
N GLU A 264 -14.77 17.11 16.69
CA GLU A 264 -13.44 17.20 17.29
C GLU A 264 -13.15 16.07 18.30
N ARG A 265 -14.18 15.40 18.82
CA ARG A 265 -14.07 14.24 19.72
C ARG A 265 -14.61 12.94 19.13
N ARG A 266 -14.95 12.93 17.85
CA ARG A 266 -15.61 11.79 17.21
C ARG A 266 -14.76 10.53 17.24
N ILE A 267 -13.47 10.67 16.95
CA ILE A 267 -12.48 9.58 17.02
C ILE A 267 -12.35 9.05 18.45
N LEU A 268 -12.25 9.96 19.43
CA LEU A 268 -12.19 9.60 20.85
C LEU A 268 -13.44 8.81 21.28
N ALA A 269 -14.62 9.28 20.90
CA ALA A 269 -15.90 8.64 21.22
C ALA A 269 -16.01 7.26 20.58
N TYR A 270 -15.65 7.14 19.30
CA TYR A 270 -15.63 5.88 18.57
C TYR A 270 -14.67 4.86 19.18
N ALA A 271 -13.42 5.26 19.44
CA ALA A 271 -12.45 4.39 20.09
C ALA A 271 -12.96 3.92 21.46
N ASN A 272 -13.42 4.84 22.31
CA ASN A 272 -13.93 4.45 23.63
C ASN A 272 -15.13 3.53 23.56
N PHE A 273 -16.06 3.76 22.63
CA PHE A 273 -17.23 2.89 22.44
C PHE A 273 -16.80 1.45 22.13
N HIS A 274 -15.88 1.25 21.19
CA HIS A 274 -15.44 -0.10 20.78
C HIS A 274 -14.44 -0.76 21.75
N TYR A 275 -13.78 0.02 22.62
CA TYR A 275 -12.97 -0.52 23.72
C TYR A 275 -13.76 -0.83 25.00
N ILE A 276 -15.06 -0.52 25.04
CA ILE A 276 -15.93 -0.86 26.16
C ILE A 276 -16.55 -2.24 25.91
N THR A 277 -16.46 -3.11 26.92
CA THR A 277 -17.16 -4.40 26.92
C THR A 277 -18.60 -4.20 27.36
N ALA A 278 -19.52 -4.06 26.41
CA ALA A 278 -20.97 -4.06 26.62
C ALA A 278 -21.66 -4.62 25.35
N SER A 279 -22.75 -5.37 25.52
CA SER A 279 -23.54 -5.84 24.38
C SER A 279 -24.46 -4.75 23.85
N ASP A 280 -24.80 -4.81 22.55
CA ASP A 280 -25.74 -3.87 21.92
C ASP A 280 -27.05 -3.77 22.71
N ALA A 281 -27.58 -4.92 23.16
CA ALA A 281 -28.83 -4.98 23.92
C ALA A 281 -28.76 -4.19 25.24
N GLU A 282 -27.64 -4.26 25.97
CA GLU A 282 -27.44 -3.49 27.20
C GLU A 282 -27.33 -2.00 26.91
N ILE A 283 -26.67 -1.61 25.82
CA ILE A 283 -26.53 -0.20 25.42
C ILE A 283 -27.90 0.37 25.03
N PHE A 284 -28.71 -0.38 24.28
CA PHE A 284 -30.05 0.06 23.85
C PHE A 284 -31.04 0.25 25.02
N GLN A 285 -30.83 -0.38 26.18
CA GLN A 285 -31.67 -0.12 27.37
C GLN A 285 -31.60 1.33 27.86
N TYR A 286 -30.53 2.06 27.53
CA TYR A 286 -30.38 3.46 27.88
C TYR A 286 -30.99 4.43 26.86
N ALA A 287 -31.44 3.94 25.70
CA ALA A 287 -32.06 4.77 24.67
C ALA A 287 -33.48 5.18 25.06
N LYS A 288 -33.75 6.49 25.10
CA LYS A 288 -35.04 7.04 25.54
C LYS A 288 -35.90 7.56 24.39
N ASN A 289 -35.29 7.87 23.26
CA ASN A 289 -35.94 8.47 22.10
C ASN A 289 -35.27 8.00 20.81
N ASP A 290 -35.81 8.43 19.68
CA ASP A 290 -35.31 8.01 18.37
C ASP A 290 -33.92 8.57 18.03
N ALA A 291 -33.54 9.73 18.59
CA ALA A 291 -32.18 10.25 18.45
C ALA A 291 -31.15 9.38 19.20
N ASP A 292 -31.50 8.84 20.37
CA ASP A 292 -30.62 7.89 21.08
C ASP A 292 -30.44 6.60 20.28
N LYS A 293 -31.52 6.05 19.72
CA LYS A 293 -31.46 4.86 18.85
C LYS A 293 -30.63 5.15 17.58
N PHE A 294 -30.75 6.35 17.02
CA PHE A 294 -29.99 6.76 15.85
C PHE A 294 -28.50 6.79 16.17
N ASN A 295 -28.10 7.42 17.26
CA ASN A 295 -26.70 7.53 17.68
C ASN A 295 -26.05 6.15 17.92
N ILE A 296 -26.77 5.24 18.58
CA ILE A 296 -26.29 3.88 18.83
C ILE A 296 -26.14 3.10 17.50
N ASN A 297 -27.15 3.13 16.63
CA ASN A 297 -27.05 2.45 15.33
C ASN A 297 -25.94 3.05 14.45
N ALA A 298 -25.74 4.37 14.48
CA ALA A 298 -24.70 5.03 13.72
C ALA A 298 -23.32 4.52 14.12
N ILE A 299 -22.94 4.64 15.40
CA ILE A 299 -21.60 4.27 15.86
C ILE A 299 -21.30 2.77 15.66
N ILE A 300 -22.30 1.89 15.89
CA ILE A 300 -22.14 0.45 15.62
C ILE A 300 -21.99 0.19 14.11
N GLY A 301 -22.78 0.86 13.27
CA GLY A 301 -22.67 0.75 11.81
C GLY A 301 -21.28 1.15 11.29
N PHE A 302 -20.70 2.20 11.86
CA PHE A 302 -19.32 2.60 11.56
C PHE A 302 -18.29 1.57 12.02
N GLY A 303 -18.51 0.88 13.15
CA GLY A 303 -17.62 -0.18 13.64
C GLY A 303 -17.78 -1.54 12.97
N THR A 304 -18.86 -1.77 12.22
CA THR A 304 -19.15 -3.07 11.63
C THR A 304 -18.35 -3.27 10.35
N SER A 305 -17.46 -4.27 10.33
CA SER A 305 -16.63 -4.60 9.15
C SER A 305 -17.30 -5.60 8.19
N ASP A 306 -18.33 -6.32 8.63
CA ASP A 306 -19.15 -7.19 7.79
C ASP A 306 -20.29 -6.43 7.09
N TYR A 307 -20.93 -7.07 6.13
CA TYR A 307 -22.11 -6.56 5.43
C TYR A 307 -23.28 -6.36 6.40
N ALA A 308 -23.73 -5.11 6.58
CA ALA A 308 -24.68 -4.78 7.63
C ALA A 308 -25.66 -3.66 7.23
N LEU A 309 -26.61 -4.00 6.35
CA LEU A 309 -27.64 -3.06 5.90
C LEU A 309 -28.58 -2.58 7.03
N LYS A 310 -28.70 -3.35 8.12
CA LYS A 310 -29.56 -3.04 9.26
C LYS A 310 -29.27 -1.64 9.82
N TYR A 311 -28.01 -1.32 10.11
CA TYR A 311 -27.67 -0.04 10.77
C TYR A 311 -27.95 1.16 9.87
N LEU A 312 -27.65 1.05 8.58
CA LEU A 312 -28.01 2.06 7.59
C LEU A 312 -29.54 2.22 7.50
N SER A 313 -30.29 1.12 7.48
CA SER A 313 -31.76 1.15 7.41
C SER A 313 -32.38 1.79 8.65
N ASP A 314 -31.90 1.43 9.84
CA ASP A 314 -32.38 1.96 11.12
C ASP A 314 -32.07 3.45 11.24
N CYS A 315 -30.83 3.87 10.93
CA CYS A 315 -30.45 5.29 10.91
C CYS A 315 -31.33 6.10 9.95
N TYR A 316 -31.57 5.58 8.74
CA TYR A 316 -32.38 6.25 7.74
C TYR A 316 -33.85 6.36 8.14
N GLN A 317 -34.39 5.35 8.81
CA GLN A 317 -35.75 5.40 9.32
C GLN A 317 -35.92 6.46 10.42
N LEU A 318 -34.92 6.61 11.28
CA LEU A 318 -34.96 7.50 12.44
C LEU A 318 -34.68 8.96 12.07
N ASP A 319 -33.69 9.22 11.22
CA ASP A 319 -33.36 10.55 10.73
C ASP A 319 -32.89 10.48 9.26
N PRO A 320 -33.83 10.48 8.29
CA PRO A 320 -33.53 10.24 6.88
C PRO A 320 -32.72 11.37 6.22
N ALA A 321 -32.71 12.58 6.79
CA ALA A 321 -31.97 13.71 6.25
C ALA A 321 -30.51 13.76 6.75
N ASN A 322 -30.14 12.90 7.71
CA ASN A 322 -28.83 12.93 8.33
C ASN A 322 -27.70 12.48 7.40
N THR A 323 -26.57 13.18 7.45
CA THR A 323 -25.37 12.90 6.67
C THR A 323 -24.80 11.49 6.91
N VAL A 324 -24.97 10.93 8.12
CA VAL A 324 -24.54 9.56 8.47
C VAL A 324 -25.06 8.52 7.48
N ASN A 325 -26.27 8.73 6.93
CA ASN A 325 -26.85 7.78 5.97
C ASN A 325 -26.04 7.70 4.68
N ALA A 326 -25.49 8.81 4.19
CA ALA A 326 -24.63 8.81 3.00
C ALA A 326 -23.29 8.13 3.27
N VAL A 327 -22.70 8.37 4.45
CA VAL A 327 -21.42 7.74 4.82
C VAL A 327 -21.58 6.24 4.98
N LEU A 328 -22.61 5.78 5.70
CA LEU A 328 -22.91 4.35 5.87
C LEU A 328 -23.22 3.68 4.53
N LEU A 329 -23.97 4.36 3.64
CA LEU A 329 -24.20 3.87 2.27
C LEU A 329 -22.89 3.68 1.52
N GLY A 330 -21.99 4.68 1.54
CA GLY A 330 -20.67 4.60 0.93
C GLY A 330 -19.83 3.44 1.50
N ARG A 331 -19.80 3.27 2.83
CA ARG A 331 -19.11 2.15 3.49
C ARG A 331 -19.61 0.80 3.01
N GLU A 332 -20.93 0.61 2.90
CA GLU A 332 -21.48 -0.65 2.39
C GLU A 332 -21.13 -0.87 0.90
N VAL A 333 -21.02 0.18 0.09
CA VAL A 333 -20.48 0.08 -1.29
C VAL A 333 -19.01 -0.37 -1.24
N ASN A 334 -18.17 0.26 -0.44
CA ASN A 334 -16.74 -0.05 -0.36
C ASN A 334 -16.48 -1.49 0.13
N LYS A 335 -17.32 -2.02 1.04
CA LYS A 335 -17.27 -3.44 1.45
C LYS A 335 -17.56 -4.40 0.29
N ILE A 336 -18.46 -4.03 -0.61
CA ILE A 336 -18.76 -4.81 -1.82
C ILE A 336 -17.59 -4.71 -2.80
N GLU A 337 -17.00 -3.53 -2.98
CA GLU A 337 -15.83 -3.32 -3.85
C GLU A 337 -14.66 -4.25 -3.48
N THR A 338 -14.39 -4.45 -2.19
CA THR A 338 -13.31 -5.34 -1.70
C THR A 338 -13.38 -6.74 -2.28
N GLU A 339 -14.59 -7.27 -2.53
CA GLU A 339 -14.79 -8.62 -3.06
C GLU A 339 -15.11 -8.67 -4.56
N MET A 340 -15.74 -7.62 -5.12
CA MET A 340 -16.22 -7.62 -6.50
C MET A 340 -15.29 -6.93 -7.50
N ASN A 341 -14.49 -5.95 -7.07
CA ASN A 341 -13.57 -5.28 -7.98
C ASN A 341 -12.31 -6.13 -8.22
N GLU A 342 -11.96 -6.32 -9.48
CA GLU A 342 -10.74 -7.02 -9.87
C GLU A 342 -9.55 -6.04 -9.91
N SER A 343 -8.57 -6.24 -9.04
CA SER A 343 -7.27 -5.57 -9.16
C SER A 343 -6.45 -6.16 -10.30
N PHE A 344 -5.70 -5.33 -11.03
CA PHE A 344 -4.83 -5.79 -12.11
C PHE A 344 -3.46 -5.11 -12.02
N TYR A 345 -2.40 -5.91 -11.95
CA TYR A 345 -1.02 -5.44 -11.89
C TYR A 345 -0.23 -6.01 -13.07
N LEU A 346 0.70 -5.22 -13.60
CA LEU A 346 1.50 -5.61 -14.77
C LEU A 346 2.48 -6.76 -14.49
N SER A 347 2.94 -6.91 -13.24
CA SER A 347 4.09 -7.76 -12.88
C SER A 347 3.76 -8.90 -11.91
N SER A 348 2.51 -9.08 -11.48
CA SER A 348 2.12 -10.18 -10.61
C SER A 348 0.66 -10.62 -10.80
N ASP A 349 0.43 -11.92 -10.63
CA ASP A 349 -0.88 -12.42 -10.24
C ASP A 349 -1.13 -11.93 -8.82
N ASN A 350 -1.98 -10.91 -8.65
CA ASN A 350 -2.16 -10.34 -7.32
C ASN A 350 -3.09 -11.21 -6.47
N TYR A 351 -2.65 -11.49 -5.25
CA TYR A 351 -3.51 -11.89 -4.15
C TYR A 351 -4.06 -10.61 -3.55
N ASN A 352 -5.37 -10.39 -3.60
CA ASN A 352 -5.96 -9.33 -2.78
C ASN A 352 -5.84 -9.76 -1.31
N TYR A 353 -4.74 -9.37 -0.65
CA TYR A 353 -4.45 -9.70 0.75
C TYR A 353 -5.59 -9.35 1.71
N TYR A 354 -6.46 -8.43 1.30
CA TYR A 354 -7.55 -7.89 2.09
C TYR A 354 -8.94 -8.37 1.67
N SER A 355 -9.05 -9.18 0.61
CA SER A 355 -10.29 -9.89 0.32
C SER A 355 -10.49 -10.96 1.40
N LYS A 356 -11.68 -10.98 1.99
CA LYS A 356 -12.12 -12.06 2.90
C LYS A 356 -12.33 -13.37 2.13
N ASN A 357 -12.26 -13.33 0.79
CA ASN A 357 -12.66 -14.40 -0.13
C ASN A 357 -14.08 -14.89 0.19
N ASP A 358 -14.95 -13.92 0.50
CA ASP A 358 -16.34 -14.20 0.86
C ASP A 358 -17.07 -14.87 -0.31
N ASP A 359 -18.10 -15.66 0.00
CA ASP A 359 -18.94 -16.28 -1.02
C ASP A 359 -19.56 -15.20 -1.92
N LYS A 360 -19.22 -15.23 -3.22
CA LYS A 360 -19.73 -14.28 -4.23
C LYS A 360 -21.26 -14.21 -4.26
N GLY A 361 -21.96 -15.29 -3.91
CA GLY A 361 -23.41 -15.30 -3.75
C GLY A 361 -23.89 -14.42 -2.60
N LYS A 362 -23.22 -14.47 -1.44
CA LYS A 362 -23.50 -13.61 -0.27
C LYS A 362 -23.24 -12.14 -0.60
N VAL A 363 -22.13 -11.84 -1.26
CA VAL A 363 -21.79 -10.47 -1.68
C VAL A 363 -22.85 -9.92 -2.64
N LYS A 364 -23.29 -10.73 -3.60
CA LYS A 364 -24.34 -10.35 -4.55
C LYS A 364 -25.69 -10.08 -3.87
N LEU A 365 -26.10 -10.91 -2.91
CA LEU A 365 -27.34 -10.67 -2.14
C LEU A 365 -27.29 -9.35 -1.38
N HIS A 366 -26.14 -9.01 -0.81
CA HIS A 366 -25.94 -7.72 -0.14
C HIS A 366 -25.96 -6.55 -1.14
N LEU A 367 -25.31 -6.69 -2.30
CA LEU A 367 -25.38 -5.71 -3.38
C LEU A 367 -26.82 -5.43 -3.80
N ASP A 368 -27.62 -6.48 -4.02
CA ASP A 368 -29.03 -6.33 -4.41
C ASP A 368 -29.85 -5.62 -3.32
N SER A 369 -29.61 -5.97 -2.06
CA SER A 369 -30.27 -5.34 -0.91
C SER A 369 -29.89 -3.86 -0.78
N LEU A 370 -28.61 -3.53 -0.94
CA LEU A 370 -28.11 -2.16 -0.89
C LEU A 370 -28.62 -1.31 -2.05
N ARG A 371 -28.67 -1.88 -3.26
CA ARG A 371 -29.26 -1.22 -4.43
C ARG A 371 -30.75 -0.92 -4.23
N ASN A 372 -31.51 -1.86 -3.66
CA ASN A 372 -32.92 -1.62 -3.31
C ASN A 372 -33.08 -0.50 -2.28
N PHE A 373 -32.21 -0.46 -1.27
CA PHE A 373 -32.16 0.65 -0.31
C PHE A 373 -31.85 2.00 -1.01
N ALA A 374 -30.85 2.03 -1.90
CA ALA A 374 -30.47 3.22 -2.64
C ALA A 374 -31.61 3.74 -3.54
N LEU A 375 -32.34 2.85 -4.22
CA LEU A 375 -33.54 3.20 -4.99
C LEU A 375 -34.67 3.70 -4.08
N LYS A 376 -34.83 3.15 -2.87
CA LYS A 376 -35.80 3.64 -1.89
C LYS A 376 -35.45 5.07 -1.46
N LEU A 377 -34.20 5.35 -1.11
CA LEU A 377 -33.70 6.68 -0.74
C LEU A 377 -33.96 7.72 -1.84
N TYR A 378 -33.81 7.33 -3.11
CA TYR A 378 -34.15 8.19 -4.23
C TYR A 378 -35.66 8.46 -4.36
N ARG A 379 -36.49 7.42 -4.20
CA ARG A 379 -37.95 7.49 -4.41
C ARG A 379 -38.69 8.24 -3.32
N ASP A 380 -38.31 8.06 -2.05
CA ASP A 380 -38.99 8.70 -0.93
C ASP A 380 -38.59 10.17 -0.75
N LYS A 381 -37.46 10.59 -1.36
CA LYS A 381 -36.95 11.97 -1.38
C LYS A 381 -36.78 12.60 0.00
N LYS A 382 -36.55 11.78 1.04
CA LYS A 382 -36.39 12.27 2.41
C LYS A 382 -34.96 12.68 2.74
N TYR A 383 -33.97 12.14 2.02
CA TYR A 383 -32.59 12.59 2.15
C TYR A 383 -32.39 13.94 1.45
N VAL A 384 -31.47 14.76 1.95
CA VAL A 384 -31.20 16.11 1.43
C VAL A 384 -30.81 16.08 -0.06
N GLN A 385 -30.12 15.02 -0.50
CA GLN A 385 -29.74 14.82 -1.92
C GLN A 385 -30.17 13.43 -2.42
N PRO A 386 -31.46 13.23 -2.75
CA PRO A 386 -32.00 11.91 -3.10
C PRO A 386 -31.28 11.22 -4.27
N GLN A 387 -30.72 12.01 -5.19
CA GLN A 387 -29.99 11.55 -6.37
C GLN A 387 -28.77 10.69 -6.02
N LEU A 388 -28.20 10.85 -4.81
CA LEU A 388 -27.19 9.93 -4.28
C LEU A 388 -27.63 8.47 -4.47
N GLY A 389 -28.87 8.15 -4.12
CA GLY A 389 -29.40 6.79 -4.24
C GLY A 389 -29.41 6.26 -5.67
N LEU A 390 -29.72 7.10 -6.66
CA LEU A 390 -29.74 6.68 -8.07
C LEU A 390 -28.32 6.53 -8.65
N ILE A 391 -27.38 7.39 -8.25
CA ILE A 391 -25.95 7.26 -8.59
C ILE A 391 -25.38 5.97 -7.99
N THR A 392 -25.64 5.69 -6.71
CA THR A 392 -25.20 4.45 -6.05
C THR A 392 -25.82 3.22 -6.73
N ALA A 393 -27.11 3.25 -7.04
CA ALA A 393 -27.76 2.15 -7.75
C ALA A 393 -27.14 1.90 -9.13
N ALA A 394 -26.80 2.95 -9.87
CA ALA A 394 -26.09 2.83 -11.15
C ALA A 394 -24.71 2.19 -10.98
N TYR A 395 -23.95 2.64 -9.98
CA TYR A 395 -22.63 2.11 -9.66
C TYR A 395 -22.66 0.62 -9.31
N LEU A 396 -23.58 0.22 -8.42
CA LEU A 396 -23.77 -1.19 -8.04
C LEU A 396 -24.22 -2.06 -9.23
N SER A 397 -25.10 -1.55 -10.09
CA SER A 397 -25.49 -2.25 -11.31
C SER A 397 -24.31 -2.43 -12.28
N TRP A 398 -23.44 -1.43 -12.44
CA TRP A 398 -22.23 -1.54 -13.24
C TRP A 398 -21.29 -2.63 -12.69
N MET A 399 -21.05 -2.62 -11.37
CA MET A 399 -20.21 -3.61 -10.70
C MET A 399 -20.76 -5.04 -10.82
N ASN A 400 -22.09 -5.19 -10.79
CA ASN A 400 -22.80 -6.45 -11.02
C ASN A 400 -22.88 -6.85 -12.51
N LYS A 401 -22.15 -6.16 -13.41
CA LYS A 401 -22.10 -6.39 -14.86
C LYS A 401 -23.42 -6.13 -15.59
N GLU A 402 -24.31 -5.31 -15.02
CA GLU A 402 -25.60 -4.93 -15.59
C GLU A 402 -25.51 -3.52 -16.21
N ASN A 403 -24.61 -3.34 -17.19
CA ASN A 403 -24.24 -2.02 -17.72
C ASN A 403 -25.42 -1.25 -18.36
N ALA A 404 -26.39 -1.97 -18.96
CA ALA A 404 -27.60 -1.34 -19.51
C ALA A 404 -28.47 -0.70 -18.42
N LEU A 405 -28.67 -1.42 -17.30
CA LEU A 405 -29.42 -0.93 -16.15
C LEU A 405 -28.70 0.24 -15.47
N ALA A 406 -27.38 0.17 -15.36
CA ALA A 406 -26.58 1.28 -14.86
C ALA A 406 -26.82 2.56 -15.68
N LYS A 407 -26.77 2.47 -17.01
CA LYS A 407 -27.06 3.59 -17.93
C LYS A 407 -28.50 4.10 -17.82
N GLU A 408 -29.47 3.22 -17.64
CA GLU A 408 -30.88 3.60 -17.40
C GLU A 408 -31.02 4.48 -16.16
N TYR A 409 -30.41 4.08 -15.03
CA TYR A 409 -30.40 4.89 -13.82
C TYR A 409 -29.69 6.23 -14.03
N LEU A 410 -28.55 6.26 -14.71
CA LEU A 410 -27.80 7.50 -14.98
C LEU A 410 -28.56 8.49 -15.87
N ALA A 411 -29.41 8.00 -16.80
CA ALA A 411 -30.21 8.84 -17.68
C ALA A 411 -31.29 9.64 -16.93
N GLY A 412 -31.72 9.16 -15.75
CA GLY A 412 -32.70 9.83 -14.90
C GLY A 412 -32.15 11.01 -14.07
N ILE A 413 -30.85 11.32 -14.18
CA ILE A 413 -30.16 12.28 -13.30
C ILE A 413 -29.88 13.59 -14.04
N LYS A 414 -30.30 14.71 -13.44
CA LYS A 414 -29.97 16.06 -13.88
C LYS A 414 -28.85 16.63 -13.02
N GLU A 415 -27.78 17.10 -13.65
CA GLU A 415 -26.61 17.66 -12.93
C GLU A 415 -26.94 18.92 -12.13
N THR A 416 -27.95 19.67 -12.52
CA THR A 416 -28.43 20.87 -11.81
C THR A 416 -28.90 20.61 -10.39
N ASP A 417 -29.22 19.35 -10.07
CA ASP A 417 -29.81 18.96 -8.79
C ASP A 417 -28.76 18.39 -7.81
N LEU A 418 -27.48 18.43 -8.17
CA LEU A 418 -26.40 17.73 -7.46
C LEU A 418 -25.42 18.68 -6.79
N SER A 419 -24.88 18.28 -5.63
CA SER A 419 -23.68 18.90 -5.09
C SER A 419 -22.45 18.64 -6.00
N PRO A 420 -21.39 19.47 -5.91
CA PRO A 420 -20.17 19.25 -6.68
C PRO A 420 -19.59 17.83 -6.54
N LYS A 421 -19.56 17.26 -5.34
CA LYS A 421 -19.05 15.90 -5.12
C LYS A 421 -19.93 14.81 -5.77
N LEU A 422 -21.25 14.99 -5.82
CA LEU A 422 -22.13 14.06 -6.52
C LEU A 422 -22.00 14.18 -8.05
N ILE A 423 -21.75 15.38 -8.58
CA ILE A 423 -21.39 15.56 -10.00
C ILE A 423 -20.11 14.79 -10.31
N ASP A 424 -19.10 14.88 -9.44
CA ASP A 424 -17.84 14.17 -9.60
C ASP A 424 -18.06 12.64 -9.62
N GLN A 425 -18.83 12.08 -8.67
CA GLN A 425 -19.16 10.65 -8.66
C GLN A 425 -20.01 10.21 -9.86
N LEU A 426 -20.95 11.05 -10.30
CA LEU A 426 -21.75 10.80 -11.49
C LEU A 426 -20.86 10.69 -12.73
N GLN A 427 -19.88 11.59 -12.87
CA GLN A 427 -18.94 11.59 -13.98
C GLN A 427 -18.05 10.34 -13.98
N ILE A 428 -17.55 9.93 -12.81
CA ILE A 428 -16.79 8.67 -12.65
C ILE A 428 -17.66 7.49 -13.07
N THR A 429 -18.89 7.40 -12.55
CA THR A 429 -19.80 6.28 -12.85
C THR A 429 -20.15 6.21 -14.33
N ARG A 430 -20.38 7.37 -14.99
CA ARG A 430 -20.59 7.42 -16.45
C ARG A 430 -19.37 6.92 -17.22
N LEU A 431 -18.17 7.34 -16.84
CA LEU A 431 -16.93 6.88 -17.49
C LEU A 431 -16.78 5.35 -17.36
N LEU A 432 -17.07 4.78 -16.20
CA LEU A 432 -16.99 3.33 -15.99
C LEU A 432 -17.95 2.58 -16.91
N THR A 433 -19.21 3.04 -17.03
CA THR A 433 -20.17 2.43 -17.96
C THR A 433 -19.75 2.54 -19.43
N GLN A 434 -19.17 3.68 -19.81
CA GLN A 434 -18.65 3.92 -21.16
C GLN A 434 -17.44 3.03 -21.47
N LEU A 435 -16.50 2.92 -20.53
CA LEU A 435 -15.35 2.03 -20.63
C LEU A 435 -15.78 0.57 -20.84
N THR A 436 -16.80 0.10 -20.14
CA THR A 436 -17.34 -1.25 -20.33
C THR A 436 -17.89 -1.47 -21.75
N ASP A 437 -18.62 -0.50 -22.31
CA ASP A 437 -19.11 -0.60 -23.69
C ASP A 437 -17.95 -0.60 -24.69
N TRP A 438 -16.99 0.31 -24.53
CA TRP A 438 -15.81 0.44 -25.39
C TRP A 438 -14.89 -0.79 -25.34
N GLN A 439 -14.72 -1.39 -24.17
CA GLN A 439 -13.97 -2.63 -24.01
C GLN A 439 -14.69 -3.79 -24.71
N SER A 440 -16.01 -3.86 -24.61
CA SER A 440 -16.83 -4.88 -25.29
C SER A 440 -16.76 -4.75 -26.81
N SER A 441 -16.71 -3.53 -27.35
CA SER A 441 -16.52 -3.27 -28.78
C SER A 441 -15.05 -3.31 -29.24
N LYS A 442 -14.09 -3.46 -28.32
CA LYS A 442 -12.63 -3.34 -28.55
C LYS A 442 -12.21 -1.99 -29.16
N GLN A 443 -13.00 -0.94 -28.98
CA GLN A 443 -12.73 0.39 -29.50
C GLN A 443 -12.97 1.45 -28.42
N LEU A 444 -11.89 2.04 -27.90
CA LEU A 444 -11.94 3.16 -26.98
C LEU A 444 -12.23 4.47 -27.72
N ASP A 445 -13.15 5.27 -27.18
CA ASP A 445 -13.24 6.68 -27.51
C ASP A 445 -12.11 7.44 -26.77
N GLU A 446 -10.96 7.55 -27.43
CA GLU A 446 -9.77 8.18 -26.85
C GLU A 446 -10.00 9.64 -26.46
N VAL A 447 -10.90 10.37 -27.16
CA VAL A 447 -11.19 11.78 -26.89
C VAL A 447 -11.97 11.91 -25.60
N GLN A 448 -13.06 11.15 -25.47
CA GLN A 448 -13.89 11.18 -24.26
C GLN A 448 -13.14 10.61 -23.05
N LEU A 449 -12.35 9.54 -23.22
CA LEU A 449 -11.50 8.99 -22.17
C LEU A 449 -10.49 10.03 -21.68
N THR A 450 -9.76 10.67 -22.61
CA THR A 450 -8.75 11.69 -22.27
C THR A 450 -9.37 12.88 -21.55
N LYS A 451 -10.57 13.31 -21.95
CA LYS A 451 -11.30 14.40 -21.30
C LYS A 451 -11.57 14.09 -19.82
N THR A 452 -12.10 12.90 -19.52
CA THR A 452 -12.41 12.54 -18.14
C THR A 452 -11.15 12.28 -17.31
N LEU A 453 -10.13 11.63 -17.88
CA LEU A 453 -8.86 11.42 -17.18
C LEU A 453 -8.14 12.75 -16.89
N SER A 454 -8.21 13.73 -17.78
CA SER A 454 -7.67 15.08 -17.54
C SER A 454 -8.41 15.79 -16.41
N TRP A 455 -9.74 15.63 -16.35
CA TRP A 455 -10.52 16.17 -15.24
C TRP A 455 -10.16 15.52 -13.90
N LEU A 456 -9.99 14.19 -13.86
CA LEU A 456 -9.50 13.48 -12.67
C LEU A 456 -8.08 13.90 -12.27
N GLU A 457 -7.19 14.11 -13.25
CA GLU A 457 -5.83 14.62 -13.02
C GLU A 457 -5.85 15.97 -12.31
N GLU A 458 -6.70 16.91 -12.75
CA GLU A 458 -6.79 18.22 -12.12
C GLU A 458 -7.40 18.14 -10.71
N LYS A 459 -8.39 17.25 -10.48
CA LYS A 459 -8.93 16.99 -9.14
C LYS A 459 -7.87 16.40 -8.21
N ALA A 460 -7.11 15.41 -8.66
CA ALA A 460 -6.00 14.82 -7.93
C ALA A 460 -4.93 15.86 -7.54
N LYS A 461 -4.57 16.75 -8.45
CA LYS A 461 -3.61 17.85 -8.17
C LYS A 461 -4.13 18.84 -7.13
N LEU A 462 -5.45 19.02 -7.02
CA LEU A 462 -6.07 19.87 -5.99
C LEU A 462 -5.98 19.22 -4.61
N ASP A 463 -6.32 17.94 -4.48
CA ASP A 463 -6.10 17.16 -3.25
C ASP A 463 -4.66 17.33 -2.75
N GLY A 464 -3.69 17.19 -3.68
CA GLY A 464 -2.29 17.35 -3.37
C GLY A 464 -1.89 18.76 -2.96
N LYS A 465 -2.56 19.83 -3.41
CA LYS A 465 -2.20 21.20 -3.00
C LYS A 465 -2.57 21.49 -1.54
N GLU A 466 -3.64 20.89 -1.06
CA GLU A 466 -4.17 21.10 0.28
C GLU A 466 -3.49 20.22 1.34
N ASP A 467 -2.74 19.19 0.92
CA ASP A 467 -1.98 18.35 1.84
C ASP A 467 -0.68 19.03 2.32
N ILE A 468 -0.63 19.30 3.62
CA ILE A 468 0.54 19.86 4.32
C ILE A 468 1.60 18.80 4.64
N ARG A 469 1.34 17.50 4.43
CA ARG A 469 2.24 16.38 4.76
C ARG A 469 3.07 15.84 3.58
N LYS A 470 3.13 16.59 2.48
CA LYS A 470 3.86 16.31 1.22
C LYS A 470 5.27 15.70 1.31
N GLN A 471 5.91 15.74 2.47
CA GLN A 471 7.30 15.31 2.64
C GLN A 471 7.47 13.87 3.11
N ASN A 472 6.41 13.18 3.55
CA ASN A 472 6.54 11.80 4.00
C ASN A 472 6.12 10.84 2.89
N TRP A 473 7.11 10.14 2.32
CA TRP A 473 6.90 8.87 1.63
C TRP A 473 6.47 7.80 2.65
N GLY A 474 5.29 7.99 3.24
CA GLY A 474 4.77 7.21 4.36
C GLY A 474 3.57 6.33 3.98
N TYR A 475 3.24 5.45 4.93
CA TYR A 475 2.25 4.35 4.99
C TYR A 475 0.80 4.62 4.53
N SER A 476 0.52 5.74 3.85
CA SER A 476 -0.82 6.25 3.60
C SER A 476 -0.95 7.13 2.33
N ALA A 477 -0.28 6.73 1.24
CA ALA A 477 -0.18 7.52 -0.01
C ALA A 477 -1.52 8.02 -0.61
N PHE A 478 -2.64 7.35 -0.32
CA PHE A 478 -3.97 7.74 -0.80
C PHE A 478 -4.95 8.24 0.28
N GLU A 479 -4.52 8.34 1.54
CA GLU A 479 -5.34 8.74 2.70
C GLU A 479 -6.05 10.10 2.49
N TYR A 480 -5.50 10.96 1.64
CA TYR A 480 -6.13 12.25 1.31
C TYR A 480 -6.16 12.52 -0.20
N SER A 481 -6.08 11.47 -1.01
CA SER A 481 -5.93 11.58 -2.46
C SER A 481 -6.87 10.63 -3.22
N ASN A 482 -8.14 10.63 -2.80
CA ASN A 482 -9.19 9.77 -3.37
C ASN A 482 -9.29 9.87 -4.91
N TYR A 483 -9.17 11.09 -5.47
CA TYR A 483 -9.18 11.24 -6.93
C TYR A 483 -7.95 10.63 -7.59
N SER A 484 -6.80 10.69 -6.92
CA SER A 484 -5.57 10.05 -7.38
C SER A 484 -5.72 8.53 -7.39
N LEU A 485 -6.25 7.95 -6.32
CA LEU A 485 -6.49 6.50 -6.21
C LEU A 485 -7.43 6.02 -7.31
N ILE A 486 -8.57 6.70 -7.50
CA ILE A 486 -9.55 6.35 -8.53
C ILE A 486 -8.93 6.47 -9.93
N CYS A 487 -8.21 7.55 -10.23
CA CYS A 487 -7.58 7.72 -11.55
C CYS A 487 -6.52 6.66 -11.81
N ARG A 488 -5.67 6.37 -10.82
CA ARG A 488 -4.70 5.27 -10.84
C ARG A 488 -5.38 3.94 -11.11
N ASN A 489 -6.47 3.63 -10.39
CA ASN A 489 -7.23 2.39 -10.56
C ASN A 489 -7.90 2.30 -11.93
N ILE A 490 -8.40 3.39 -12.49
CA ILE A 490 -8.98 3.40 -13.85
C ILE A 490 -7.89 3.12 -14.89
N LEU A 491 -6.77 3.84 -14.82
CA LEU A 491 -5.65 3.64 -15.74
C LEU A 491 -5.10 2.21 -15.63
N GLN A 492 -4.76 1.79 -14.42
CA GLN A 492 -4.11 0.51 -14.16
C GLN A 492 -5.04 -0.69 -14.39
N ASN A 493 -6.26 -0.68 -13.83
CA ASN A 493 -7.11 -1.87 -13.86
C ASN A 493 -7.96 -1.98 -15.13
N LEU A 494 -8.26 -0.86 -15.78
CA LEU A 494 -9.16 -0.83 -16.95
C LEU A 494 -8.42 -0.48 -18.25
N VAL A 495 -7.63 0.60 -18.28
CA VAL A 495 -6.98 1.07 -19.52
C VAL A 495 -5.79 0.20 -19.91
N VAL A 496 -4.88 -0.11 -18.96
CA VAL A 496 -3.73 -0.99 -19.20
C VAL A 496 -4.22 -2.39 -19.60
N LYS A 497 -5.17 -2.96 -18.83
CA LYS A 497 -5.79 -4.27 -19.12
C LYS A 497 -6.41 -4.31 -20.52
N HIS A 498 -7.11 -3.24 -20.93
CA HIS A 498 -7.65 -3.14 -22.30
C HIS A 498 -6.56 -3.23 -23.36
N TYR A 499 -5.50 -2.43 -23.26
CA TYR A 499 -4.44 -2.38 -24.27
C TYR A 499 -3.61 -3.67 -24.34
N LEU A 500 -3.46 -4.39 -23.23
CA LEU A 500 -2.88 -5.73 -23.26
C LEU A 500 -3.78 -6.72 -23.99
N ASN A 501 -5.09 -6.68 -23.75
CA ASN A 501 -6.07 -7.54 -24.43
C ASN A 501 -6.16 -7.24 -25.94
N THR A 502 -5.94 -5.99 -26.37
CA THR A 502 -5.88 -5.60 -27.79
C THR A 502 -4.49 -5.68 -28.40
N GLN A 503 -3.51 -6.25 -27.67
CA GLN A 503 -2.12 -6.46 -28.10
C GLN A 503 -1.34 -5.17 -28.41
N ASP A 504 -1.77 -4.03 -27.88
CA ASP A 504 -1.01 -2.77 -27.93
C ASP A 504 -0.21 -2.56 -26.64
N THR A 505 0.80 -3.40 -26.44
CA THR A 505 1.65 -3.35 -25.25
C THR A 505 2.37 -2.01 -25.08
N ALA A 506 2.58 -1.24 -26.15
CA ALA A 506 3.22 0.08 -26.06
C ALA A 506 2.31 1.07 -25.33
N MET A 507 1.02 1.12 -25.70
CA MET A 507 0.04 1.98 -25.03
C MET A 507 -0.21 1.50 -23.59
N ALA A 508 -0.27 0.19 -23.35
CA ALA A 508 -0.35 -0.35 -21.99
C ALA A 508 0.83 0.09 -21.12
N SER A 509 2.04 0.08 -21.68
CA SER A 509 3.27 0.49 -20.97
C SER A 509 3.24 1.96 -20.58
N LEU A 510 2.84 2.85 -21.51
CA LEU A 510 2.74 4.30 -21.24
C LEU A 510 1.58 4.63 -20.28
N ALA A 511 0.47 3.90 -20.36
CA ALA A 511 -0.66 4.07 -19.46
C ALA A 511 -0.29 3.71 -18.01
N ALA A 512 0.55 2.68 -17.83
CA ALA A 512 1.07 2.32 -16.51
C ALA A 512 2.01 3.39 -15.92
N VAL A 513 2.89 3.99 -16.73
CA VAL A 513 3.71 5.13 -16.27
C VAL A 513 2.82 6.30 -15.84
N LYS A 514 1.77 6.59 -16.60
CA LYS A 514 0.83 7.65 -16.22
C LYS A 514 0.04 7.31 -14.94
N ALA A 515 -0.30 6.03 -14.75
CA ALA A 515 -0.96 5.56 -13.52
C ALA A 515 -0.04 5.77 -12.30
N ASP A 516 1.25 5.47 -12.43
CA ASP A 516 2.22 5.61 -11.36
C ASP A 516 2.46 7.06 -10.92
N ALA A 517 2.27 8.04 -11.81
CA ALA A 517 2.35 9.46 -11.46
C ALA A 517 1.27 9.89 -10.44
N PHE A 518 0.18 9.11 -10.27
CA PHE A 518 -0.86 9.40 -9.29
C PHE A 518 -0.47 9.05 -7.84
N TYR A 519 0.61 8.30 -7.61
CA TYR A 519 1.25 8.25 -6.28
C TYR A 519 1.78 9.63 -5.84
N ASN A 520 1.97 10.55 -6.80
CA ASN A 520 2.30 11.95 -6.57
C ASN A 520 1.18 12.88 -7.02
N TYR A 521 -0.09 12.53 -6.76
CA TYR A 521 -1.24 13.38 -7.04
C TYR A 521 -1.41 13.78 -8.53
N GLY A 522 -0.84 13.00 -9.45
CA GLY A 522 -0.82 13.32 -10.89
C GLY A 522 0.22 14.37 -11.28
N PHE A 523 1.08 14.80 -10.36
CA PHE A 523 2.25 15.62 -10.67
C PHE A 523 3.34 14.74 -11.28
N VAL A 524 3.57 14.95 -12.57
CA VAL A 524 4.58 14.25 -13.36
C VAL A 524 5.96 14.86 -13.10
N LYS A 525 6.95 14.02 -12.81
CA LYS A 525 8.37 14.40 -12.73
C LYS A 525 8.97 14.56 -14.12
N ASP A 526 10.07 15.29 -14.23
CA ASP A 526 10.66 15.68 -15.52
C ASP A 526 11.04 14.48 -16.42
N SER A 527 11.58 13.40 -15.86
CA SER A 527 11.99 12.21 -16.61
C SER A 527 10.92 11.11 -16.58
N LEU A 528 10.73 10.43 -17.70
CA LEU A 528 9.82 9.27 -17.83
C LEU A 528 10.04 8.21 -16.74
N GLU A 529 11.30 7.86 -16.49
CA GLU A 529 11.70 6.80 -15.57
C GLU A 529 11.46 7.17 -14.09
N ASP A 530 11.58 8.46 -13.74
CA ASP A 530 11.35 8.95 -12.37
C ASP A 530 9.88 8.82 -11.92
N ASN A 531 8.98 8.63 -12.89
CA ASN A 531 7.55 8.42 -12.69
C ASN A 531 7.17 6.94 -12.62
N MET A 532 8.09 5.99 -12.82
CA MET A 532 7.78 4.55 -12.77
C MET A 532 7.88 4.01 -11.34
N GLN A 533 6.86 3.27 -10.91
CA GLN A 533 6.98 2.37 -9.77
C GLN A 533 7.69 1.07 -10.19
N TRP A 534 8.16 0.32 -9.19
CA TRP A 534 8.89 -0.94 -9.41
C TRP A 534 8.14 -1.92 -10.33
N THR A 535 6.81 -2.04 -10.20
CA THR A 535 5.99 -2.95 -11.03
C THR A 535 6.02 -2.57 -12.51
N THR A 536 5.97 -1.28 -12.82
CA THR A 536 6.01 -0.77 -14.20
C THR A 536 7.42 -0.94 -14.77
N MET A 537 8.46 -0.58 -14.02
CA MET A 537 9.85 -0.80 -14.42
C MET A 537 10.14 -2.28 -14.68
N HIS A 538 9.72 -3.17 -13.77
CA HIS A 538 9.91 -4.61 -13.92
C HIS A 538 9.18 -5.16 -15.16
N PHE A 539 7.97 -4.68 -15.45
CA PHE A 539 7.26 -5.03 -16.68
C PHE A 539 8.02 -4.56 -17.94
N TRP A 540 8.54 -3.33 -17.93
CA TRP A 540 9.33 -2.80 -19.04
C TRP A 540 10.57 -3.65 -19.30
N GLU A 541 11.27 -4.01 -18.23
CA GLU A 541 12.52 -4.75 -18.29
C GLU A 541 12.37 -6.22 -18.66
N ASN A 542 11.22 -6.85 -18.40
CA ASN A 542 11.05 -8.29 -18.58
C ASN A 542 10.05 -8.67 -19.68
N SER A 543 9.00 -7.88 -19.90
CA SER A 543 7.87 -8.28 -20.74
C SER A 543 7.86 -7.66 -22.14
N LEU A 544 8.59 -6.56 -22.36
CA LEU A 544 8.56 -5.86 -23.65
C LEU A 544 9.39 -6.58 -24.72
N THR A 545 8.89 -6.48 -25.97
CA THR A 545 9.55 -6.97 -27.18
C THR A 545 10.24 -5.83 -27.94
N PRO A 546 11.14 -6.13 -28.90
CA PRO A 546 11.75 -5.09 -29.74
C PRO A 546 10.71 -4.23 -30.48
N LYS A 547 9.65 -4.85 -31.02
CA LYS A 547 8.56 -4.15 -31.73
C LYS A 547 7.90 -3.11 -30.82
N THR A 548 7.61 -3.50 -29.58
CA THR A 548 6.98 -2.63 -28.57
C THR A 548 7.89 -1.45 -28.20
N LEU A 549 9.17 -1.71 -27.92
CA LEU A 549 10.13 -0.68 -27.54
C LEU A 549 10.40 0.32 -28.67
N LEU A 550 10.42 -0.14 -29.93
CA LEU A 550 10.52 0.75 -31.09
C LEU A 550 9.29 1.66 -31.21
N LYS A 551 8.08 1.12 -31.00
CA LYS A 551 6.86 1.94 -30.96
C LYS A 551 6.90 2.98 -29.84
N ILE A 552 7.27 2.59 -28.62
CA ILE A 552 7.44 3.52 -27.48
C ILE A 552 8.46 4.61 -27.83
N ARG A 553 9.62 4.23 -28.37
CA ARG A 553 10.66 5.19 -28.79
C ARG A 553 10.16 6.20 -29.82
N ASN A 554 9.38 5.75 -30.81
CA ASN A 554 8.80 6.63 -31.82
C ASN A 554 7.80 7.61 -31.19
N LEU A 555 6.92 7.14 -30.29
CA LEU A 555 5.99 7.99 -29.55
C LEU A 555 6.72 9.04 -28.68
N LEU A 556 7.82 8.66 -28.04
CA LEU A 556 8.63 9.57 -27.20
C LEU A 556 9.47 10.57 -28.00
N SER A 557 9.85 10.23 -29.24
CA SER A 557 10.80 11.04 -30.04
C SER A 557 10.13 11.91 -31.10
N ASP A 558 8.90 11.57 -31.53
CA ASP A 558 8.19 12.27 -32.60
C ASP A 558 6.71 12.46 -32.22
N ASN A 559 6.35 13.71 -31.88
CA ASN A 559 4.99 14.08 -31.49
C ASN A 559 3.96 13.86 -32.61
N SER A 560 4.37 13.73 -33.89
CA SER A 560 3.45 13.43 -35.00
C SER A 560 2.95 11.98 -34.97
N GLN A 561 3.65 11.09 -34.27
CA GLN A 561 3.25 9.69 -34.05
C GLN A 561 2.20 9.56 -32.95
N GLN A 562 1.95 10.61 -32.18
CA GLN A 562 1.07 10.57 -31.01
C GLN A 562 -0.39 10.86 -31.39
N ASN A 563 -1.28 9.96 -30.95
CA ASN A 563 -2.73 10.19 -30.94
C ASN A 563 -3.19 10.95 -29.68
N THR A 564 -4.49 11.23 -29.57
CA THR A 564 -5.07 11.99 -28.44
C THR A 564 -4.69 11.40 -27.08
N LEU A 565 -4.83 10.08 -26.90
CA LEU A 565 -4.53 9.47 -25.62
C LEU A 565 -3.03 9.46 -25.32
N SER A 566 -2.18 9.07 -26.27
CA SER A 566 -0.72 9.05 -26.07
C SER A 566 -0.15 10.44 -25.75
N LYS A 567 -0.71 11.52 -26.33
CA LYS A 567 -0.39 12.91 -25.95
C LYS A 567 -0.70 13.18 -24.48
N PHE A 568 -1.84 12.70 -23.99
CA PHE A 568 -2.19 12.81 -22.57
C PHE A 568 -1.29 11.97 -21.66
N LEU A 569 -1.00 10.72 -22.05
CA LEU A 569 -0.14 9.83 -21.27
C LEU A 569 1.29 10.37 -21.12
N LEU A 570 1.80 11.06 -22.14
CA LEU A 570 3.14 11.67 -22.17
C LEU A 570 3.15 13.15 -21.73
N LYS A 571 1.99 13.71 -21.39
CA LYS A 571 1.86 15.10 -20.96
C LYS A 571 2.78 15.36 -19.76
N ASP A 572 3.49 16.49 -19.80
CA ASP A 572 4.43 16.99 -18.78
C ASP A 572 5.75 16.20 -18.64
N ILE A 573 5.94 15.10 -19.39
CA ILE A 573 7.23 14.40 -19.47
C ILE A 573 8.17 15.17 -20.40
N LYS A 574 9.29 15.67 -19.87
CA LYS A 574 10.24 16.50 -20.61
C LYS A 574 11.41 15.70 -21.17
N HIS A 575 11.83 14.67 -20.44
CA HIS A 575 13.01 13.89 -20.74
C HIS A 575 12.72 12.39 -20.61
N PHE A 576 13.50 11.58 -21.32
CA PHE A 576 13.55 10.13 -21.12
C PHE A 576 14.99 9.67 -21.34
N ASN A 577 15.39 8.62 -20.66
CA ASN A 577 16.72 8.07 -20.74
C ASN A 577 16.88 7.25 -22.04
N ARG A 578 17.51 7.88 -23.04
CA ARG A 578 17.79 7.26 -24.34
C ARG A 578 18.71 6.03 -24.23
N ASP A 579 19.64 6.06 -23.28
CA ASP A 579 20.60 4.97 -23.08
C ASP A 579 19.90 3.77 -22.44
N TYR A 580 19.03 4.00 -21.47
CA TYR A 580 18.16 2.97 -20.88
C TYR A 580 17.30 2.28 -21.95
N LEU A 581 16.58 3.04 -22.78
CA LEU A 581 15.76 2.46 -23.85
C LEU A 581 16.59 1.75 -24.94
N THR A 582 17.83 2.19 -25.17
CA THR A 582 18.73 1.57 -26.14
C THR A 582 19.28 0.25 -25.60
N GLU A 583 19.69 0.22 -24.33
CA GLU A 583 20.13 -1.00 -23.67
C GLU A 583 18.99 -2.02 -23.57
N LEU A 584 17.79 -1.58 -23.16
CA LEU A 584 16.62 -2.45 -23.06
C LEU A 584 16.27 -3.05 -24.42
N LEU A 585 16.25 -2.24 -25.49
CA LEU A 585 16.04 -2.76 -26.86
C LEU A 585 17.13 -3.77 -27.26
N GLY A 586 18.41 -3.47 -27.00
CA GLY A 586 19.51 -4.39 -27.28
C GLY A 586 19.37 -5.71 -26.51
N THR A 587 18.94 -5.65 -25.25
CA THR A 587 18.69 -6.82 -24.40
C THR A 587 17.52 -7.65 -24.93
N THR A 588 16.44 -7.03 -25.42
CA THR A 588 15.34 -7.76 -26.06
C THR A 588 15.77 -8.49 -27.34
N TYR A 589 16.68 -7.92 -28.15
CA TYR A 589 17.25 -8.65 -29.29
C TYR A 589 18.14 -9.83 -28.85
N LEU A 590 18.91 -9.69 -27.77
CA LEU A 590 19.66 -10.81 -27.20
C LEU A 590 18.74 -11.96 -26.77
N ARG A 591 17.60 -11.63 -26.15
CA ARG A 591 16.55 -12.58 -25.73
C ARG A 591 15.89 -13.30 -26.90
N GLU A 592 15.70 -12.61 -28.03
CA GLU A 592 15.21 -13.18 -29.29
C GLU A 592 16.30 -13.90 -30.12
N LEU A 593 17.55 -13.89 -29.64
CA LEU A 593 18.73 -14.44 -30.33
C LEU A 593 19.09 -13.73 -31.66
N ASP A 594 18.62 -12.50 -31.87
CA ASP A 594 19.01 -11.65 -33.01
C ASP A 594 20.29 -10.89 -32.66
N PHE A 595 21.42 -11.61 -32.65
CA PHE A 595 22.69 -11.07 -32.17
C PHE A 595 23.24 -9.93 -33.03
N GLN A 596 22.95 -9.91 -34.33
CA GLN A 596 23.37 -8.84 -35.23
C GLN A 596 22.64 -7.54 -34.90
N LYS A 597 21.31 -7.57 -34.72
CA LYS A 597 20.59 -6.38 -34.29
C LYS A 597 20.95 -5.98 -32.87
N ALA A 598 21.13 -6.94 -31.95
CA ALA A 598 21.61 -6.65 -30.61
C ALA A 598 22.95 -5.91 -30.63
N ALA A 599 23.94 -6.41 -31.37
CA ALA A 599 25.25 -5.78 -31.49
C ALA A 599 25.14 -4.37 -32.10
N LYS A 600 24.37 -4.22 -33.18
CA LYS A 600 24.14 -2.91 -33.81
C LYS A 600 23.48 -1.91 -32.86
N THR A 601 22.46 -2.34 -32.12
CA THR A 601 21.75 -1.47 -31.17
C THR A 601 22.62 -1.11 -29.97
N LEU A 602 23.30 -2.09 -29.36
CA LEU A 602 24.14 -1.86 -28.18
C LEU A 602 25.41 -1.05 -28.51
N ALA A 603 25.88 -1.08 -29.75
CA ALA A 603 27.00 -0.25 -30.21
C ALA A 603 26.67 1.26 -30.24
N ALA A 604 25.40 1.63 -30.18
CA ALA A 604 24.97 3.02 -30.11
C ALA A 604 25.06 3.63 -28.70
N LEU A 605 25.30 2.81 -27.67
CA LEU A 605 25.48 3.29 -26.30
C LEU A 605 26.82 4.03 -26.13
N PRO A 606 26.90 5.05 -25.25
CA PRO A 606 28.16 5.69 -24.89
C PRO A 606 29.20 4.68 -24.39
N LYS A 607 30.49 4.96 -24.60
CA LYS A 607 31.59 4.06 -24.18
C LYS A 607 31.69 3.93 -22.65
N ASP A 608 31.27 4.95 -21.94
CA ASP A 608 31.22 5.07 -20.49
C ASP A 608 29.85 4.71 -19.89
N HIS A 609 28.94 4.16 -20.71
CA HIS A 609 27.63 3.69 -20.24
C HIS A 609 27.79 2.71 -19.09
N LYS A 610 27.23 3.07 -17.92
CA LYS A 610 27.34 2.27 -16.70
C LYS A 610 26.46 1.03 -16.81
N ILE A 611 27.08 -0.13 -16.68
CA ILE A 611 26.38 -1.42 -16.59
C ILE A 611 25.99 -1.61 -15.12
N LYS A 612 24.78 -2.10 -14.85
CA LYS A 612 24.36 -2.50 -13.49
C LYS A 612 25.41 -3.47 -12.91
N GLU A 613 26.14 -3.00 -11.90
CA GLU A 613 27.15 -3.79 -11.19
C GLU A 613 26.43 -4.89 -10.39
N ILE A 614 26.92 -6.12 -10.49
CA ILE A 614 26.37 -7.24 -9.73
C ILE A 614 27.39 -7.57 -8.66
N LYS A 615 27.02 -7.33 -7.41
CA LYS A 615 27.88 -7.60 -6.27
C LYS A 615 27.85 -9.08 -5.92
N ASN A 616 28.99 -9.60 -5.49
CA ASN A 616 29.06 -10.90 -4.85
C ASN A 616 28.80 -10.74 -3.35
N TRP A 617 27.53 -10.82 -2.96
CA TRP A 617 27.11 -10.71 -1.55
C TRP A 617 27.66 -11.81 -0.62
N TYR A 618 28.36 -12.82 -1.17
CA TYR A 618 29.02 -13.88 -0.38
C TYR A 618 30.53 -13.66 -0.21
N SER A 619 31.13 -12.65 -0.84
CA SER A 619 32.50 -12.23 -0.53
C SER A 619 32.51 -11.16 0.55
N THR A 620 33.48 -11.21 1.44
CA THR A 620 33.72 -10.21 2.50
C THR A 620 33.84 -8.79 1.97
N ASP A 621 34.32 -8.64 0.74
CA ASP A 621 34.59 -7.35 0.10
C ASP A 621 33.49 -6.93 -0.91
N GLU A 622 32.40 -7.71 -1.02
CA GLU A 622 31.29 -7.49 -1.97
C GLU A 622 31.76 -7.22 -3.42
N ASP A 623 32.82 -7.89 -3.86
CA ASP A 623 33.46 -7.67 -5.15
C ASP A 623 32.48 -7.75 -6.32
N ASP A 624 32.75 -6.94 -7.35
CA ASP A 624 32.02 -7.02 -8.61
C ASP A 624 32.21 -8.36 -9.29
N ILE A 625 31.09 -8.99 -9.63
CA ILE A 625 31.06 -10.17 -10.45
C ILE A 625 31.45 -9.80 -11.87
N LYS A 626 32.43 -10.54 -12.41
CA LYS A 626 32.90 -10.40 -13.79
C LYS A 626 32.31 -11.51 -14.66
N PRO A 627 31.10 -11.33 -15.23
CA PRO A 627 30.45 -12.35 -16.04
C PRO A 627 31.31 -12.73 -17.25
N ASN A 628 31.39 -14.03 -17.53
CA ASN A 628 32.02 -14.55 -18.73
C ASN A 628 31.18 -15.69 -19.32
N PRO A 629 30.33 -15.40 -20.32
CA PRO A 629 29.37 -16.34 -20.86
C PRO A 629 30.01 -17.48 -21.67
N PHE A 630 31.33 -17.48 -21.89
CA PHE A 630 32.00 -18.49 -22.70
C PHE A 630 32.88 -19.45 -21.90
N ILE A 631 32.79 -19.43 -20.56
CA ILE A 631 33.45 -20.43 -19.70
C ILE A 631 32.63 -21.72 -19.71
N VAL A 632 33.29 -22.83 -20.03
CA VAL A 632 32.68 -24.16 -19.87
C VAL A 632 32.83 -24.60 -18.42
N THR A 633 31.74 -24.99 -17.79
CA THR A 633 31.72 -25.42 -16.38
C THR A 633 31.00 -26.75 -16.25
N ILE A 634 31.58 -27.65 -15.44
CA ILE A 634 30.92 -28.90 -15.05
C ILE A 634 29.83 -28.57 -14.02
N ASN A 635 30.19 -27.88 -12.95
CA ASN A 635 29.28 -27.46 -11.89
C ASN A 635 28.66 -26.10 -12.16
N ASP A 636 27.36 -25.96 -11.90
CA ASP A 636 26.67 -24.66 -11.94
C ASP A 636 27.01 -23.80 -10.71
N TYR A 637 27.32 -24.45 -9.59
CA TYR A 637 27.79 -23.82 -8.35
C TYR A 637 29.01 -24.55 -7.75
N PRO A 638 29.98 -23.83 -7.16
CA PRO A 638 30.10 -22.37 -7.17
C PRO A 638 30.32 -21.83 -8.60
N LYS A 639 29.71 -20.67 -8.93
CA LYS A 639 29.83 -20.05 -10.24
C LYS A 639 31.29 -19.64 -10.48
N LYS A 640 31.82 -19.93 -11.68
CA LYS A 640 33.16 -19.48 -12.10
C LYS A 640 33.06 -18.21 -12.91
N TYR A 641 33.75 -17.14 -12.50
CA TYR A 641 33.74 -15.85 -13.17
C TYR A 641 35.00 -15.60 -14.02
N GLY A 642 34.94 -14.61 -14.90
CA GLY A 642 36.07 -14.20 -15.74
C GLY A 642 37.06 -13.29 -15.01
N LYS A 643 38.23 -13.06 -15.63
CA LYS A 643 39.19 -12.04 -15.18
C LYS A 643 38.76 -10.62 -15.57
N GLU A 644 38.05 -10.51 -16.69
CA GLU A 644 37.52 -9.28 -17.26
C GLU A 644 36.00 -9.37 -17.42
N ASN A 645 35.33 -8.22 -17.31
CA ASN A 645 33.89 -8.13 -17.48
C ASN A 645 33.50 -8.25 -18.97
N THR A 646 32.59 -9.19 -19.29
CA THR A 646 31.99 -9.30 -20.62
C THR A 646 30.72 -8.47 -20.69
N THR A 647 30.74 -7.37 -21.46
CA THR A 647 29.57 -6.51 -21.66
C THR A 647 28.54 -7.16 -22.59
N LYS A 648 27.28 -6.68 -22.52
CA LYS A 648 26.20 -7.08 -23.45
C LYS A 648 26.63 -6.92 -24.92
N LEU A 649 27.31 -5.81 -25.27
CA LEU A 649 27.83 -5.57 -26.61
C LEU A 649 28.89 -6.60 -27.03
N LYS A 650 29.92 -6.82 -26.18
CA LYS A 650 30.98 -7.81 -26.48
C LYS A 650 30.40 -9.22 -26.67
N TYR A 651 29.39 -9.57 -25.88
CA TYR A 651 28.66 -10.82 -26.04
C TYR A 651 27.90 -10.87 -27.37
N ALA A 652 27.09 -9.85 -27.67
CA ALA A 652 26.31 -9.76 -28.92
C ALA A 652 27.22 -9.90 -30.16
N GLU A 653 28.33 -9.16 -30.20
CA GLU A 653 29.28 -9.20 -31.30
C GLU A 653 29.93 -10.58 -31.44
N ARG A 654 30.31 -11.23 -30.32
CA ARG A 654 30.90 -12.56 -30.37
C ARG A 654 29.89 -13.60 -30.85
N MET A 655 28.65 -13.55 -30.38
CA MET A 655 27.58 -14.44 -30.83
C MET A 655 27.28 -14.23 -32.32
N ALA A 656 27.20 -12.97 -32.78
CA ALA A 656 27.01 -12.64 -34.20
C ALA A 656 28.17 -13.12 -35.09
N ARG A 657 29.42 -12.99 -34.62
CA ARG A 657 30.61 -13.53 -35.32
C ARG A 657 30.55 -15.04 -35.43
N LEU A 658 30.21 -15.74 -34.35
CA LEU A 658 30.07 -17.20 -34.35
C LEU A 658 28.95 -17.65 -35.30
N GLU A 659 27.79 -16.97 -35.27
CA GLU A 659 26.68 -17.28 -36.16
C GLU A 659 27.06 -17.10 -37.65
N ASN A 660 27.77 -16.02 -37.97
CA ASN A 660 28.24 -15.78 -39.33
C ASN A 660 29.32 -16.79 -39.76
N ALA A 661 30.25 -17.14 -38.86
CA ALA A 661 31.27 -18.16 -39.13
C ALA A 661 30.64 -19.53 -39.44
N ILE A 662 29.57 -19.92 -38.74
CA ILE A 662 28.84 -21.18 -39.00
C ILE A 662 28.26 -21.22 -40.42
N LYS A 663 27.83 -20.07 -40.98
CA LYS A 663 27.24 -20.00 -42.33
C LYS A 663 28.27 -20.29 -43.42
N THR A 664 29.53 -19.89 -43.22
CA THR A 664 30.59 -20.01 -44.23
C THR A 664 31.56 -21.18 -43.98
N GLU A 665 31.62 -21.71 -42.75
CA GLU A 665 32.49 -22.81 -42.39
C GLU A 665 32.05 -24.13 -43.02
N LYS A 666 33.02 -24.79 -43.65
CA LYS A 666 32.88 -26.07 -44.36
C LYS A 666 33.44 -27.25 -43.56
N ASP A 667 34.41 -27.01 -42.68
CA ASP A 667 34.96 -28.03 -41.80
C ASP A 667 33.95 -28.36 -40.67
N ASN A 668 33.50 -29.61 -40.63
CA ASN A 668 32.49 -30.05 -39.67
C ASN A 668 32.97 -29.96 -38.22
N GLN A 669 34.26 -30.16 -37.94
CA GLN A 669 34.80 -30.10 -36.58
C GLN A 669 34.87 -28.65 -36.09
N LYS A 670 35.36 -27.72 -36.91
CA LYS A 670 35.33 -26.28 -36.58
C LYS A 670 33.92 -25.76 -36.43
N LYS A 671 33.01 -26.18 -37.31
CA LYS A 671 31.58 -25.85 -37.21
C LYS A 671 30.97 -26.38 -35.91
N ALA A 672 31.33 -27.60 -35.51
CA ALA A 672 30.93 -28.18 -34.23
C ALA A 672 31.44 -27.34 -33.04
N GLU A 673 32.69 -26.87 -33.08
CA GLU A 673 33.27 -26.01 -32.06
C GLU A 673 32.57 -24.65 -31.97
N TYR A 674 32.19 -24.05 -33.09
CA TYR A 674 31.39 -22.81 -33.10
C TYR A 674 30.01 -23.01 -32.49
N TYR A 675 29.29 -24.07 -32.86
CA TYR A 675 28.02 -24.42 -32.23
C TYR A 675 28.17 -24.65 -30.72
N PHE A 676 29.25 -25.31 -30.29
CA PHE A 676 29.52 -25.56 -28.88
C PHE A 676 29.79 -24.26 -28.11
N GLN A 677 30.53 -23.31 -28.71
CA GLN A 677 30.75 -21.99 -28.12
C GLN A 677 29.45 -21.17 -28.02
N MET A 678 28.62 -21.16 -29.06
CA MET A 678 27.31 -20.50 -29.02
C MET A 678 26.40 -21.12 -27.96
N ALA A 679 26.33 -22.45 -27.90
CA ALA A 679 25.55 -23.16 -26.90
C ALA A 679 25.99 -22.83 -25.47
N THR A 680 27.31 -22.75 -25.25
CA THR A 680 27.90 -22.33 -23.96
C THR A 680 27.53 -20.88 -23.65
N GLY A 681 27.60 -20.00 -24.65
CA GLY A 681 27.14 -18.62 -24.57
C GLY A 681 25.69 -18.48 -24.11
N ILE A 682 24.79 -19.36 -24.55
CA ILE A 682 23.38 -19.37 -24.10
C ILE A 682 23.21 -20.01 -22.73
N TYR A 683 23.90 -21.13 -22.47
CA TYR A 683 23.80 -21.78 -21.17
C TYR A 683 24.27 -20.84 -20.05
N GLN A 684 25.36 -20.11 -20.25
CA GLN A 684 25.91 -19.24 -19.22
C GLN A 684 25.13 -17.93 -19.00
N THR A 685 24.25 -17.54 -19.94
CA THR A 685 23.31 -16.42 -19.74
C THR A 685 21.98 -16.87 -19.12
N SER A 686 21.81 -18.17 -18.84
CA SER A 686 20.67 -18.68 -18.08
C SER A 686 20.79 -18.37 -16.58
N THR A 687 19.72 -18.58 -15.81
CA THR A 687 19.74 -18.43 -14.33
C THR A 687 20.83 -19.29 -13.65
N TYR A 688 21.16 -20.44 -14.26
CA TYR A 688 22.20 -21.35 -13.77
C TYR A 688 23.61 -20.83 -14.07
N GLY A 689 23.76 -20.01 -15.10
CA GLY A 689 25.04 -19.53 -15.61
C GLY A 689 25.64 -18.34 -14.87
N ASN A 690 26.91 -18.05 -15.15
CA ASN A 690 27.66 -16.96 -14.51
C ASN A 690 27.41 -15.56 -15.11
N ALA A 691 26.59 -15.46 -16.15
CA ALA A 691 26.41 -14.26 -16.97
C ALA A 691 24.92 -13.96 -17.24
N TRP A 692 24.04 -14.32 -16.30
CA TRP A 692 22.59 -14.12 -16.39
C TRP A 692 22.19 -12.68 -16.71
N SER A 693 22.95 -11.70 -16.19
CA SER A 693 22.69 -10.27 -16.33
C SER A 693 22.82 -9.72 -17.75
N ILE A 694 23.39 -10.51 -18.65
CA ILE A 694 23.45 -10.16 -20.07
C ILE A 694 22.04 -10.14 -20.66
N VAL A 695 21.12 -10.97 -20.16
CA VAL A 695 19.75 -11.11 -20.67
C VAL A 695 18.66 -10.87 -19.63
N SER A 696 18.99 -10.72 -18.34
CA SER A 696 18.03 -10.41 -17.28
C SER A 696 18.50 -9.21 -16.46
N TYR A 697 17.55 -8.44 -15.92
CA TYR A 697 17.85 -7.30 -15.04
C TYR A 697 17.88 -7.70 -13.56
N ASP A 698 17.21 -8.80 -13.23
CA ASP A 698 17.13 -9.37 -11.89
C ASP A 698 17.45 -10.87 -11.92
N TRP A 699 17.79 -11.42 -10.75
CA TRP A 699 18.03 -12.86 -10.55
C TRP A 699 17.41 -13.30 -9.23
N SER A 700 16.67 -14.40 -9.24
CA SER A 700 16.11 -14.98 -8.01
C SER A 700 16.53 -16.44 -7.87
N SER A 701 16.78 -16.86 -6.62
CA SER A 701 16.95 -18.28 -6.28
C SER A 701 15.69 -19.10 -6.59
N THR A 702 14.51 -18.45 -6.65
CA THR A 702 13.23 -19.07 -7.01
C THR A 702 13.05 -19.28 -8.52
N ASP A 703 13.92 -18.71 -9.37
CA ASP A 703 13.88 -18.93 -10.82
C ASP A 703 14.20 -20.40 -11.16
N ASN A 704 14.96 -21.07 -10.29
CA ASN A 704 15.35 -22.45 -10.48
C ASN A 704 14.10 -23.33 -10.61
N HIS A 705 13.92 -23.92 -11.80
CA HIS A 705 12.78 -24.80 -12.12
C HIS A 705 11.41 -24.11 -12.09
N ALA A 706 11.36 -22.79 -12.23
CA ALA A 706 10.10 -22.07 -12.42
C ALA A 706 9.52 -22.35 -13.82
N PRO A 707 8.19 -22.35 -13.99
CA PRO A 707 7.58 -22.41 -15.31
C PRO A 707 7.94 -21.16 -16.12
N SER A 708 8.11 -21.33 -17.44
CA SER A 708 8.31 -20.20 -18.35
C SER A 708 6.96 -19.53 -18.64
N THR A 709 6.81 -18.26 -18.27
CA THR A 709 5.61 -17.45 -18.56
C THR A 709 5.83 -16.48 -19.71
N LEU A 710 7.10 -16.14 -20.01
CA LEU A 710 7.50 -15.26 -21.11
C LEU A 710 8.29 -16.01 -22.18
N HIS A 711 8.24 -15.53 -23.42
CA HIS A 711 8.86 -16.21 -24.57
C HIS A 711 10.38 -16.41 -24.42
N TRP A 712 11.10 -15.44 -23.84
CA TRP A 712 12.55 -15.48 -23.68
C TRP A 712 13.00 -16.37 -22.51
N GLN A 713 12.12 -16.59 -21.53
CA GLN A 713 12.40 -17.41 -20.35
C GLN A 713 12.66 -18.88 -20.71
N ARG A 714 12.22 -19.36 -21.89
CA ARG A 714 12.58 -20.70 -22.40
C ARG A 714 14.10 -20.94 -22.46
N ASN A 715 14.89 -19.90 -22.71
CA ASN A 715 16.34 -20.00 -22.73
C ASN A 715 16.92 -19.74 -21.35
N TYR A 716 16.39 -18.75 -20.63
CA TYR A 716 16.87 -18.35 -19.31
C TYR A 716 16.60 -19.39 -18.21
N LEU A 717 15.44 -20.05 -18.22
CA LEU A 717 15.02 -21.02 -17.21
C LEU A 717 15.24 -22.49 -17.64
N GLN A 718 15.13 -22.78 -18.95
CA GLN A 718 15.13 -24.16 -19.45
C GLN A 718 16.28 -24.46 -20.43
N THR A 719 17.10 -23.47 -20.80
CA THR A 719 18.28 -23.67 -21.66
C THR A 719 17.99 -24.33 -23.03
N LYS A 720 16.77 -24.15 -23.58
CA LYS A 720 16.31 -24.85 -24.79
C LYS A 720 17.25 -24.68 -26.00
N SER A 721 17.61 -23.43 -26.34
CA SER A 721 18.48 -23.18 -27.51
C SER A 721 19.91 -23.70 -27.29
N ALA A 722 20.39 -23.71 -26.04
CA ALA A 722 21.68 -24.32 -25.71
C ALA A 722 21.65 -25.83 -25.98
N LYS A 723 20.57 -26.53 -25.57
CA LYS A 723 20.36 -27.96 -25.85
C LYS A 723 20.40 -28.25 -27.34
N GLU A 724 19.69 -27.48 -28.15
CA GLU A 724 19.67 -27.63 -29.61
C GLU A 724 21.06 -27.47 -30.23
N TRP A 725 21.81 -26.43 -29.83
CA TRP A 725 23.12 -26.14 -30.39
C TRP A 725 24.22 -27.10 -29.89
N TYR A 726 24.15 -27.57 -28.65
CA TYR A 726 25.01 -28.67 -28.18
C TYR A 726 24.73 -29.97 -28.95
N SER A 727 23.47 -30.24 -29.29
CA SER A 727 23.11 -31.41 -30.11
C SER A 727 23.69 -31.30 -31.53
N LYS A 728 23.62 -30.11 -32.14
CA LYS A 728 24.26 -29.84 -33.45
C LYS A 728 25.78 -30.00 -33.39
N ALA A 729 26.42 -29.44 -32.36
CA ALA A 729 27.86 -29.60 -32.14
C ALA A 729 28.26 -31.09 -32.02
N ARG A 730 27.51 -31.86 -31.23
CA ARG A 730 27.74 -33.30 -31.06
C ARG A 730 27.59 -34.07 -32.38
N ALA A 731 26.58 -33.75 -33.18
CA ALA A 731 26.28 -34.44 -34.42
C ALA A 731 27.34 -34.20 -35.51
N LEU A 732 27.91 -32.99 -35.56
CA LEU A 732 28.89 -32.59 -36.57
C LEU A 732 30.31 -33.11 -36.29
N SER A 733 30.69 -33.24 -35.01
CA SER A 733 32.02 -33.71 -34.65
C SER A 733 32.18 -35.22 -34.89
N SER A 734 33.37 -35.67 -35.24
CA SER A 734 33.78 -37.08 -35.19
C SER A 734 34.63 -37.42 -33.96
N ASN A 735 35.07 -36.41 -33.20
CA ASN A 735 35.95 -36.57 -32.05
C ASN A 735 35.16 -37.11 -30.85
N LYS A 736 35.53 -38.32 -30.39
CA LYS A 736 34.85 -39.02 -29.29
C LYS A 736 34.89 -38.24 -27.96
N GLU A 737 36.02 -37.64 -27.63
CA GLU A 737 36.17 -36.81 -26.42
C GLU A 737 35.29 -35.56 -26.48
N PHE A 738 35.24 -34.90 -27.65
CA PHE A 738 34.36 -33.75 -27.86
C PHE A 738 32.87 -34.12 -27.78
N LYS A 739 32.48 -35.28 -28.32
CA LYS A 739 31.12 -35.81 -28.18
C LYS A 739 30.76 -36.12 -26.73
N ALA A 740 31.69 -36.66 -25.94
CA ALA A 740 31.50 -36.86 -24.51
C ALA A 740 31.18 -35.53 -23.81
N LYS A 741 31.99 -34.49 -24.08
CA LYS A 741 31.76 -33.13 -23.56
C LYS A 741 30.39 -32.57 -23.95
N CYS A 742 30.00 -32.68 -25.22
CA CYS A 742 28.69 -32.23 -25.69
C CYS A 742 27.55 -33.01 -25.01
N THR A 743 27.70 -34.33 -24.86
CA THR A 743 26.69 -35.19 -24.22
C THR A 743 26.48 -34.82 -22.76
N PHE A 744 27.54 -34.45 -22.04
CA PHE A 744 27.40 -33.93 -20.67
C PHE A 744 26.69 -32.58 -20.62
N MET A 745 27.00 -31.67 -21.54
CA MET A 745 26.27 -30.39 -21.60
C MET A 745 24.79 -30.59 -21.95
N LEU A 746 24.47 -31.58 -22.80
CA LEU A 746 23.08 -31.99 -23.06
C LEU A 746 22.41 -32.56 -21.81
N ALA A 747 23.14 -33.35 -21.00
CA ALA A 747 22.65 -33.84 -19.72
C ALA A 747 22.27 -32.69 -18.78
N LYS A 748 23.14 -31.68 -18.67
CA LYS A 748 22.86 -30.46 -17.89
C LYS A 748 21.60 -29.75 -18.39
N CYS A 749 21.46 -29.55 -19.69
CA CYS A 749 20.27 -28.91 -20.27
C CYS A 749 19.00 -29.73 -20.00
N GLU A 750 19.07 -31.07 -20.08
CA GLU A 750 17.94 -31.94 -19.77
C GLU A 750 17.47 -31.81 -18.33
N GLN A 751 18.38 -31.70 -17.36
CA GLN A 751 18.00 -31.42 -15.97
C GLN A 751 17.16 -30.13 -15.88
N LYS A 752 17.42 -29.13 -16.72
CA LYS A 752 16.73 -27.83 -16.67
C LYS A 752 15.35 -27.86 -17.35
N ASP A 753 14.96 -28.98 -17.97
CA ASP A 753 13.60 -29.20 -18.43
C ASP A 753 12.63 -29.46 -17.25
N PHE A 754 13.14 -29.75 -16.06
CA PHE A 754 12.34 -29.97 -14.85
C PHE A 754 11.71 -28.67 -14.34
N VAL A 755 10.40 -28.71 -14.08
CA VAL A 755 9.62 -27.60 -13.52
C VAL A 755 8.92 -28.09 -12.25
N TYR A 756 9.07 -27.36 -11.15
CA TYR A 756 8.34 -27.67 -9.92
C TYR A 756 6.85 -27.35 -10.07
N THR A 757 5.99 -28.24 -9.55
CA THR A 757 4.61 -27.86 -9.21
C THR A 757 4.60 -27.07 -7.89
N ASN A 758 3.55 -26.29 -7.64
CA ASN A 758 3.42 -25.51 -6.41
C ASN A 758 3.52 -26.40 -5.14
N GLU A 759 2.93 -27.59 -5.17
CA GLU A 759 2.98 -28.56 -4.06
C GLU A 759 4.36 -29.21 -3.91
N SER A 760 5.06 -29.47 -5.01
CA SER A 760 6.31 -30.23 -4.99
C SER A 760 7.55 -29.39 -4.67
N ARG A 761 7.47 -28.06 -4.80
CA ARG A 761 8.57 -27.14 -4.48
C ARG A 761 9.07 -27.30 -3.04
N TRP A 762 8.19 -27.65 -2.11
CA TRP A 762 8.50 -27.78 -0.68
C TRP A 762 8.97 -29.18 -0.27
N GLN A 763 8.80 -30.20 -1.12
CA GLN A 763 9.15 -31.60 -0.80
C GLN A 763 10.66 -31.84 -0.63
N TYR A 764 11.50 -30.89 -1.02
CA TYR A 764 12.94 -30.93 -0.71
C TYR A 764 13.21 -30.94 0.80
N TYR A 765 12.39 -30.23 1.59
CA TYR A 765 12.56 -30.13 3.04
C TYR A 765 12.18 -31.43 3.77
N ASP A 766 11.42 -32.32 3.13
CA ASP A 766 11.03 -33.60 3.72
C ASP A 766 12.16 -34.64 3.68
N SER A 767 12.84 -34.77 2.53
CA SER A 767 13.97 -35.69 2.34
C SER A 767 14.65 -35.47 0.98
N PRO A 768 15.99 -35.44 0.89
CA PRO A 768 16.71 -35.35 -0.38
C PRO A 768 16.32 -36.45 -1.40
N LEU A 769 15.99 -37.66 -0.95
CA LEU A 769 15.59 -38.78 -1.80
C LEU A 769 14.14 -38.69 -2.31
N LYS A 770 13.32 -37.83 -1.67
CA LYS A 770 11.97 -37.49 -2.14
C LYS A 770 11.96 -36.28 -3.07
N ASN A 771 13.09 -35.57 -3.19
CA ASN A 771 13.19 -34.43 -4.10
C ASN A 771 12.91 -34.88 -5.55
N PRO A 772 11.87 -34.33 -6.21
CA PRO A 772 11.46 -34.79 -7.54
C PRO A 772 12.47 -34.38 -8.63
N PHE A 773 13.17 -33.26 -8.46
CA PHE A 773 14.25 -32.86 -9.37
C PHE A 773 15.44 -33.83 -9.31
N TYR A 774 15.81 -34.31 -8.12
CA TYR A 774 16.84 -35.33 -7.95
C TYR A 774 16.45 -36.63 -8.67
N ARG A 775 15.22 -37.12 -8.46
CA ARG A 775 14.70 -38.32 -9.13
C ARG A 775 14.68 -38.17 -10.65
N PHE A 776 14.23 -37.02 -11.14
CA PHE A 776 14.26 -36.68 -12.56
C PHE A 776 15.70 -36.69 -13.09
N SER A 777 16.66 -36.14 -12.36
CA SER A 777 18.08 -36.17 -12.72
C SER A 777 18.67 -37.58 -12.76
N MET A 778 18.20 -38.51 -11.94
CA MET A 778 18.63 -39.92 -11.98
C MET A 778 18.06 -40.69 -13.17
N GLN A 779 17.09 -40.13 -13.90
CA GLN A 779 16.55 -40.70 -15.15
C GLN A 779 17.14 -40.05 -16.40
N ASN A 780 18.18 -39.22 -16.26
CA ASN A 780 18.78 -38.47 -17.35
C ASN A 780 19.38 -39.41 -18.42
N ARG A 781 18.88 -39.31 -19.65
CA ARG A 781 19.26 -40.23 -20.74
C ARG A 781 20.69 -40.00 -21.21
N TYR A 782 21.20 -38.78 -21.07
CA TYR A 782 22.55 -38.43 -21.47
C TYR A 782 23.59 -38.91 -20.45
N PHE A 783 23.24 -39.06 -19.17
CA PHE A 783 24.09 -39.77 -18.21
C PHE A 783 24.23 -41.25 -18.57
N LYS A 784 23.13 -41.90 -18.98
CA LYS A 784 23.18 -43.27 -19.52
C LYS A 784 24.07 -43.35 -20.76
N GLU A 785 23.91 -42.45 -21.72
CA GLU A 785 24.75 -42.39 -22.93
C GLU A 785 26.23 -42.17 -22.60
N LEU A 786 26.55 -41.26 -21.68
CA LEU A 786 27.92 -41.03 -21.17
C LEU A 786 28.55 -42.31 -20.62
N SER A 787 27.83 -43.00 -19.73
CA SER A 787 28.34 -44.21 -19.06
C SER A 787 28.54 -45.40 -20.00
N THR A 788 27.84 -45.43 -21.13
CA THR A 788 27.84 -46.56 -22.07
C THR A 788 28.73 -46.33 -23.29
N GLN A 789 28.75 -45.11 -23.84
CA GLN A 789 29.43 -44.80 -25.09
C GLN A 789 30.75 -44.02 -24.91
N TYR A 790 30.94 -43.37 -23.75
CA TYR A 790 32.05 -42.43 -23.53
C TYR A 790 32.82 -42.68 -22.21
N LYS A 791 32.67 -43.85 -21.60
CA LYS A 791 33.31 -44.17 -20.29
C LYS A 791 34.84 -44.12 -20.31
N ASP A 792 35.43 -44.38 -21.46
CA ASP A 792 36.88 -44.42 -21.71
C ASP A 792 37.49 -43.05 -22.02
N THR A 793 36.69 -41.97 -22.08
CA THR A 793 37.22 -40.66 -22.44
C THR A 793 37.74 -39.87 -21.22
N PRO A 794 38.79 -39.04 -21.37
CA PRO A 794 39.29 -38.20 -20.27
C PRO A 794 38.21 -37.30 -19.67
N PHE A 795 37.35 -36.70 -20.50
CA PHE A 795 36.27 -35.84 -20.03
C PHE A 795 35.30 -36.58 -19.11
N PHE A 796 34.93 -37.82 -19.42
CA PHE A 796 34.06 -38.62 -18.55
C PHE A 796 34.68 -38.84 -17.17
N THR A 797 35.99 -39.10 -17.11
CA THR A 797 36.72 -39.28 -15.84
C THR A 797 36.67 -38.00 -14.99
N ILE A 798 36.75 -36.82 -15.61
CA ILE A 798 36.65 -35.55 -14.90
C ILE A 798 35.19 -35.31 -14.45
N ALA A 799 34.23 -35.44 -15.37
CA ALA A 799 32.83 -35.17 -15.11
C ALA A 799 32.24 -36.10 -14.02
N SER A 800 32.59 -37.39 -14.02
CA SER A 800 32.15 -38.35 -13.00
C SER A 800 32.70 -38.08 -11.60
N LYS A 801 33.84 -37.36 -11.49
CA LYS A 801 34.41 -36.93 -10.21
C LYS A 801 33.80 -35.62 -9.72
N GLU A 802 33.63 -34.65 -10.64
CA GLU A 802 33.21 -33.29 -10.30
C GLU A 802 31.68 -33.13 -10.18
N CYS A 803 30.89 -33.87 -10.96
CA CYS A 803 29.44 -33.76 -10.97
C CYS A 803 28.79 -34.80 -10.04
N THR A 804 28.24 -34.34 -8.92
CA THR A 804 27.56 -35.20 -7.94
C THR A 804 26.42 -36.01 -8.57
N TYR A 805 25.58 -35.39 -9.42
CA TYR A 805 24.46 -36.10 -10.05
C TYR A 805 24.91 -37.26 -10.96
N LEU A 806 25.98 -37.06 -11.75
CA LEU A 806 26.52 -38.12 -12.59
C LEU A 806 27.15 -39.23 -11.74
N ARG A 807 27.88 -38.87 -10.69
CA ARG A 807 28.47 -39.85 -9.75
C ARG A 807 27.39 -40.70 -9.08
N ASP A 808 26.32 -40.07 -8.58
CA ASP A 808 25.23 -40.75 -7.91
C ASP A 808 24.47 -41.66 -8.88
N PHE A 809 24.22 -41.20 -10.11
CA PHE A 809 23.65 -42.02 -11.19
C PHE A 809 24.47 -43.30 -11.41
N LEU A 810 25.79 -43.18 -11.51
CA LEU A 810 26.70 -44.31 -11.71
C LEU A 810 26.67 -45.30 -10.53
N ASN A 811 26.68 -44.79 -9.30
CA ASN A 811 26.63 -45.61 -8.08
C ASN A 811 25.30 -46.38 -7.97
N LEU A 812 24.17 -45.74 -8.29
CA LEU A 812 22.86 -46.39 -8.30
C LEU A 812 22.79 -47.51 -9.34
N THR A 813 23.31 -47.29 -10.54
CA THR A 813 23.37 -48.34 -11.56
C THR A 813 24.27 -49.51 -11.18
N GLN A 814 25.33 -49.27 -10.42
CA GLN A 814 26.23 -50.34 -9.93
C GLN A 814 25.62 -51.14 -8.78
N ALA A 815 24.69 -50.59 -8.01
CA ALA A 815 24.01 -51.30 -6.92
C ALA A 815 22.85 -52.20 -7.39
N ILE A 816 22.41 -52.03 -8.65
CA ILE A 816 21.30 -52.77 -9.27
C ILE A 816 21.82 -53.87 -10.23
N GLN A 817 23.11 -53.84 -10.59
CA GLN A 817 23.82 -54.89 -11.31
C GLN A 817 24.51 -55.83 -10.33
#